data_AF-A7N715-F1
#
_entry.id   AF-A7N715-F1
#
_cell.length_a   1.000
_cell.length_b   1.000
_cell.length_c   1.000
_cell.angle_alpha   90.00
_cell.angle_beta   90.00
_cell.angle_gamma   90.00
#
_symmetry.space_group_name_H-M   'P 1'
#
loop_
_entity.id
_entity.type
_entity.pdbx_description
1 polymer ?
#
loop_
_entity_poly.entity_id
_entity_poly.type
_entity_poly.pdbx_seq_one_letter_code
_entity_poly.pdbx_strand_id
1 'polypeptide(L)'
;MFDDSKHGSASDLTNHSQVTGLLKIFREKPREFEVFRSLMKQRFADQSYLQYTDDSRYYVERPVDRFIYSIMSPIHGIDIDDHEVDYHTVMMSNFIDSSAEQAAVALTSEIEAYLGRPIVPPKVIENEDDYYRDHYYYRGTGIAQWKSFITEGFNEGKTIWHYIESGEDAQVLDVIEPCNIQIAARKGNFDISEKFEYYLGRYDSYHEEMMTIAGDILHDWHNENLDDAAITENNQKILRLFDVLHCWNNKASFHADVAHGLVHDFELISDEDFTQRYNGDWKAQFLNYVEECGAYRDNIRQKETQLAHELLNKHREEATDLLEQLADAFDDEFSLASQLAFCAGMLYYDNKHGINDRATEAFEDKLASSLKSELLLALSENSRFHCIETAEKRWRYVPLIEEEESQAKQDWKIVDAFLSNESDDFDVTLKSFKGNIEQLSDSRQINKNQPYYEFLRDFDDKAQKLLVAAHVWGSLQNTPEQIYCHRLLLLWLTSAPAKVTRMLSYFYCDRYGELSDQSHSFVDDLDYNSEIDKLTGRLELLLSQIDRRDDDEISLMDIYFDQFEAQQQTEQNKQHVRSALKRLRPDAELRFIELLEQRRPNIKTSYYDEALLDSIRYTVSEQMGRRSPNGYAITKEQSKTVEWISAQIAQTTLLNSEQLQTLLDTLTTYFISDFDTSYGIPGIDELYWKASPHIQDNLLRLFALNPSLGLKQLENERVLSLPELCQQLYERDAQLIVLLKYAIKQHWVDAMPWFAKQTDLKRYTEQLEISQLLKFIELVANLPEFTTLISEYAQHASLKVQQLVADIQAGKYLHAALSPFELLDWGIYHIPEDDDEDGYEPEVALTVRIDHPYRASIGGYSHEYESSIQLNHSNCLTWNLGEKSSNSTGVYRYRIYHPNGDLLADKVFHVVDDNPRQMALLEEAQQKAPFESSHIGSICLNQGLLDFVDAKTKPYGMIFGCKLPEKPMPVHCHTKDNQLEIAEIHVTPAEPTQCFYASNPTYAFMEQRVKSRVLLVGSTNTITETQSKKSLWKNAVKQSSPVALIQPDETKANNVAAIYLDKCGAKVFYGFDEKDNLCRIAVTNVKYGLARRFFIRVMNRIAKKIMKDGGKFMPH
;
A
#
# COMPACT_ATOMS: atom_id res chain seq x y z
N MET A 1 24.41 2.25 -45.91
CA MET A 1 25.04 3.47 -46.48
C MET A 1 24.40 4.68 -45.82
N PHE A 2 24.80 4.96 -44.58
CA PHE A 2 24.89 6.26 -43.92
C PHE A 2 25.94 6.09 -42.83
N ASP A 3 26.79 7.10 -42.72
CA ASP A 3 28.21 7.04 -42.31
C ASP A 3 28.40 6.90 -40.80
N ASP A 4 29.20 5.90 -40.40
CA ASP A 4 29.93 5.84 -39.15
C ASP A 4 31.17 6.74 -39.27
N SER A 5 31.28 7.79 -38.45
CA SER A 5 32.56 8.25 -37.89
C SER A 5 32.44 9.57 -37.14
N LYS A 6 32.51 9.49 -35.80
CA LYS A 6 33.53 10.17 -34.97
C LYS A 6 33.29 9.88 -33.49
N HIS A 7 33.85 8.76 -33.05
CA HIS A 7 34.29 8.63 -31.66
C HIS A 7 35.44 9.60 -31.42
N GLY A 8 35.20 10.62 -30.61
CA GLY A 8 36.21 11.42 -29.93
C GLY A 8 36.35 10.92 -28.50
N SER A 9 37.58 10.59 -28.13
CA SER A 9 38.07 10.04 -26.88
C SER A 9 37.66 10.80 -25.62
N ALA A 10 37.34 10.05 -24.57
CA ALA A 10 37.34 10.48 -23.18
C ALA A 10 38.77 10.83 -22.74
N SER A 11 39.20 12.06 -23.01
CA SER A 11 40.39 12.67 -22.41
C SER A 11 40.39 14.17 -22.66
N ASP A 12 39.51 14.91 -21.97
CA ASP A 12 39.63 16.36 -21.77
C ASP A 12 38.69 16.80 -20.65
N LEU A 13 39.02 16.42 -19.40
CA LEU A 13 38.38 16.94 -18.18
C LEU A 13 38.92 18.32 -17.75
N THR A 14 39.66 18.99 -18.62
CA THR A 14 40.17 20.34 -18.40
C THR A 14 40.01 21.17 -19.67
N ASN A 15 38.78 21.59 -19.99
CA ASN A 15 38.49 22.91 -20.59
C ASN A 15 36.98 23.13 -20.73
N HIS A 16 36.47 24.01 -19.88
CA HIS A 16 35.24 24.81 -20.04
C HIS A 16 33.97 24.08 -20.52
N SER A 17 33.30 23.37 -19.60
CA SER A 17 31.84 23.30 -19.70
C SER A 17 31.30 24.74 -19.57
N GLN A 18 30.51 25.17 -20.55
CA GLN A 18 29.85 26.46 -20.50
C GLN A 18 28.96 26.50 -19.26
N VAL A 19 29.37 27.26 -18.23
CA VAL A 19 28.51 27.53 -17.08
C VAL A 19 27.29 28.31 -17.59
N THR A 20 26.14 27.68 -17.72
CA THR A 20 24.85 28.34 -17.92
C THR A 20 24.02 28.13 -16.64
N GLY A 21 23.71 29.21 -15.92
CA GLY A 21 22.94 29.14 -14.67
C GLY A 21 23.26 30.25 -13.66
N LEU A 22 22.58 30.23 -12.50
CA LEU A 22 22.74 31.21 -11.41
C LEU A 22 24.18 31.32 -10.89
N LEU A 23 24.94 30.22 -10.88
CA LEU A 23 26.35 30.21 -10.45
C LEU A 23 27.23 31.16 -11.28
N LYS A 24 27.03 31.22 -12.61
CA LYS A 24 27.75 32.15 -13.48
C LYS A 24 27.40 33.60 -13.15
N ILE A 25 26.11 33.88 -12.92
CA ILE A 25 25.62 35.20 -12.57
C ILE A 25 26.25 35.67 -11.26
N PHE A 26 26.29 34.80 -10.25
CA PHE A 26 26.90 35.13 -8.95
C PHE A 26 28.41 35.34 -9.04
N ARG A 27 29.14 34.59 -9.87
CA ARG A 27 30.58 34.81 -10.09
C ARG A 27 30.88 36.08 -10.89
N GLU A 28 30.10 36.38 -11.92
CA GLU A 28 30.29 37.57 -12.77
C GLU A 28 29.78 38.86 -12.09
N LYS A 29 28.77 38.75 -11.22
CA LYS A 29 28.17 39.85 -10.47
C LYS A 29 27.94 39.45 -9.00
N PRO A 30 28.98 39.47 -8.14
CA PRO A 30 28.86 39.06 -6.74
C PRO A 30 27.77 39.79 -5.95
N ARG A 31 27.42 41.03 -6.33
CA ARG A 31 26.32 41.78 -5.70
C ARG A 31 24.94 41.14 -5.86
N GLU A 32 24.73 40.35 -6.92
CA GLU A 32 23.47 39.61 -7.12
C GLU A 32 23.33 38.48 -6.10
N PHE A 33 24.44 37.92 -5.61
CA PHE A 33 24.41 36.93 -4.53
C PHE A 33 24.00 37.59 -3.21
N GLU A 34 24.39 38.83 -2.93
CA GLU A 34 23.93 39.56 -1.74
C GLU A 34 22.43 39.87 -1.78
N VAL A 35 21.88 40.13 -2.97
CA VAL A 35 20.42 40.23 -3.17
C VAL A 35 19.77 38.87 -2.94
N PHE A 36 20.33 37.79 -3.47
CA PHE A 36 19.84 36.42 -3.24
C PHE A 36 19.86 36.03 -1.76
N ARG A 37 20.94 36.31 -1.01
CA ARG A 37 21.03 36.07 0.44
C ARG A 37 19.94 36.83 1.20
N SER A 38 19.72 38.10 0.86
CA SER A 38 18.68 38.92 1.48
C SER A 38 17.29 38.37 1.20
N LEU A 39 17.03 37.94 -0.04
CA LEU A 39 15.78 37.30 -0.43
C LEU A 39 15.58 35.93 0.23
N MET A 40 16.64 35.14 0.45
CA MET A 40 16.55 33.85 1.13
C MET A 40 16.23 34.03 2.63
N LYS A 41 16.83 35.01 3.30
CA LYS A 41 16.47 35.38 4.68
C LYS A 41 15.01 35.79 4.79
N GLN A 42 14.58 36.67 3.91
CA GLN A 42 13.19 37.11 3.85
C GLN A 42 12.27 35.93 3.51
N ARG A 43 12.66 35.06 2.58
CA ARG A 43 11.89 33.87 2.20
C ARG A 43 11.68 32.89 3.36
N PHE A 44 12.70 32.67 4.19
CA PHE A 44 12.59 31.80 5.37
C PHE A 44 11.88 32.46 6.56
N ALA A 45 11.93 33.79 6.65
CA ALA A 45 11.15 34.56 7.62
C ALA A 45 9.66 34.57 7.25
N ASP A 46 9.37 34.76 5.97
CA ASP A 46 8.02 34.78 5.43
C ASP A 46 7.41 33.39 5.42
N GLN A 47 8.21 32.33 5.19
CA GLN A 47 7.74 30.95 5.26
C GLN A 47 8.87 30.01 5.69
N SER A 48 8.65 29.29 6.78
CA SER A 48 9.60 28.31 7.32
C SER A 48 9.93 27.20 6.33
N TYR A 49 11.11 26.59 6.48
CA TYR A 49 11.44 25.41 5.68
C TYR A 49 10.49 24.27 6.04
N LEU A 50 9.93 23.62 5.02
CA LEU A 50 8.85 22.66 5.20
C LEU A 50 9.43 21.25 5.22
N GLN A 51 9.47 20.67 6.41
CA GLN A 51 9.89 19.29 6.59
C GLN A 51 8.77 18.33 6.19
N TYR A 52 9.06 17.46 5.22
CA TYR A 52 8.05 16.60 4.59
C TYR A 52 7.67 15.37 5.43
N THR A 53 8.57 14.91 6.32
CA THR A 53 8.39 13.76 7.21
C THR A 53 9.44 13.77 8.32
N ASP A 54 9.14 13.07 9.42
CA ASP A 54 10.07 12.80 10.53
C ASP A 54 10.85 11.49 10.30
N ASP A 55 10.47 10.73 9.26
CA ASP A 55 11.21 9.58 8.73
C ASP A 55 12.66 9.97 8.40
N SER A 56 13.58 9.19 8.96
CA SER A 56 15.02 9.41 8.92
C SER A 56 15.56 9.56 7.49
N ARG A 57 14.96 8.85 6.52
CA ARG A 57 15.42 8.74 5.14
C ARG A 57 15.16 10.00 4.33
N TYR A 58 14.14 10.76 4.70
CA TYR A 58 13.71 11.94 3.94
C TYR A 58 13.78 13.24 4.76
N TYR A 59 14.28 13.17 5.99
CA TYR A 59 14.54 14.33 6.84
C TYR A 59 15.71 15.17 6.28
N VAL A 60 15.43 16.40 5.86
CA VAL A 60 16.43 17.37 5.42
C VAL A 60 16.90 18.22 6.60
N GLU A 61 17.97 17.79 7.25
CA GLU A 61 18.57 18.52 8.37
C GLU A 61 19.15 19.89 7.94
N ARG A 62 19.67 19.99 6.71
CA ARG A 62 20.38 21.20 6.22
C ARG A 62 19.81 21.72 4.89
N PRO A 63 18.69 22.45 4.95
CA PRO A 63 17.98 22.96 3.78
C PRO A 63 18.82 23.82 2.81
N VAL A 64 19.64 24.71 3.37
CA VAL A 64 20.43 25.68 2.58
C VAL A 64 21.51 24.97 1.77
N ASP A 65 22.08 23.88 2.30
CA ASP A 65 23.07 23.09 1.58
C ASP A 65 22.48 22.51 0.29
N ARG A 66 21.23 22.02 0.31
CA ARG A 66 20.54 21.52 -0.90
C ARG A 66 20.32 22.62 -1.94
N PHE A 67 19.97 23.84 -1.50
CA PHE A 67 19.83 24.98 -2.41
C PHE A 67 21.17 25.34 -3.07
N ILE A 68 22.24 25.43 -2.29
CA ILE A 68 23.57 25.75 -2.83
C ILE A 68 24.08 24.62 -3.74
N TYR A 69 23.85 23.35 -3.39
CA TYR A 69 24.18 22.20 -4.24
C TYR A 69 23.45 22.26 -5.58
N SER A 70 22.14 22.59 -5.59
CA SER A 70 21.38 22.74 -6.84
C SER A 70 21.89 23.86 -7.75
N ILE A 71 22.52 24.89 -7.17
CA ILE A 71 23.18 25.97 -7.92
C ILE A 71 24.53 25.49 -8.48
N MET A 72 25.25 24.65 -7.73
CA MET A 72 26.54 24.08 -8.13
C MET A 72 26.41 22.96 -9.17
N SER A 73 25.34 22.18 -9.13
CA SER A 73 25.07 21.05 -10.04
C SER A 73 23.64 21.07 -10.58
N PRO A 74 23.33 21.92 -11.59
CA PRO A 74 21.96 22.14 -12.07
C PRO A 74 21.32 20.93 -12.80
N ILE A 75 22.15 19.97 -13.24
CA ILE A 75 21.71 18.84 -14.10
C ILE A 75 21.26 17.63 -13.25
N HIS A 76 21.65 17.55 -11.97
CA HIS A 76 21.39 16.39 -11.10
C HIS A 76 20.45 16.70 -9.92
N GLY A 77 19.75 17.84 -9.94
CA GLY A 77 18.96 18.32 -8.81
C GLY A 77 17.63 17.59 -8.53
N ILE A 78 17.37 16.42 -9.14
CA ILE A 78 16.09 15.68 -8.98
C ILE A 78 16.28 14.31 -8.33
N ASP A 79 17.41 13.62 -8.55
CA ASP A 79 17.70 12.30 -7.95
C ASP A 79 18.95 12.41 -7.08
N ILE A 80 18.75 12.71 -5.79
CA ILE A 80 19.82 12.72 -4.78
C ILE A 80 20.02 11.31 -4.19
N ASP A 81 19.00 10.46 -4.30
CA ASP A 81 18.95 9.15 -3.64
C ASP A 81 19.62 8.03 -4.47
N ASP A 82 19.83 8.24 -5.77
CA ASP A 82 20.54 7.30 -6.65
C ASP A 82 21.95 7.81 -7.04
N HIS A 83 22.95 7.02 -6.68
CA HIS A 83 24.39 7.29 -6.75
C HIS A 83 24.93 7.73 -8.14
N GLU A 84 25.77 8.79 -8.20
CA GLU A 84 26.96 8.88 -9.09
C GLU A 84 27.79 10.19 -8.97
N VAL A 85 27.26 11.28 -8.41
CA VAL A 85 28.04 12.53 -8.19
C VAL A 85 28.27 12.77 -6.71
N ASP A 86 29.54 12.74 -6.29
CA ASP A 86 29.96 12.97 -4.92
C ASP A 86 29.55 14.39 -4.46
N TYR A 87 28.40 14.46 -3.78
CA TYR A 87 27.79 15.66 -3.21
C TYR A 87 28.83 16.50 -2.45
N HIS A 88 29.72 15.82 -1.73
CA HIS A 88 30.76 16.44 -0.95
C HIS A 88 31.80 17.17 -1.84
N THR A 89 32.30 16.50 -2.88
CA THR A 89 33.25 17.10 -3.84
C THR A 89 32.68 18.34 -4.53
N VAL A 90 31.39 18.35 -4.86
CA VAL A 90 30.71 19.51 -5.43
C VAL A 90 30.61 20.66 -4.41
N MET A 91 30.27 20.37 -3.15
CA MET A 91 30.14 21.39 -2.11
C MET A 91 31.50 21.98 -1.66
N MET A 92 32.60 21.23 -1.81
CA MET A 92 33.95 21.73 -1.55
C MET A 92 34.52 22.58 -2.69
N SER A 93 33.87 22.59 -3.86
CA SER A 93 34.30 23.37 -5.00
C SER A 93 34.07 24.88 -4.79
N ASN A 94 34.86 25.71 -5.47
CA ASN A 94 34.77 27.17 -5.35
C ASN A 94 33.38 27.68 -5.79
N PHE A 95 32.71 28.48 -4.96
CA PHE A 95 31.40 29.08 -5.29
C PHE A 95 31.57 30.47 -5.91
N ILE A 96 31.97 31.47 -5.11
CA ILE A 96 32.34 32.83 -5.55
C ILE A 96 33.74 33.15 -5.03
N ASP A 97 33.84 33.47 -3.73
CA ASP A 97 35.10 33.81 -3.04
C ASP A 97 35.47 32.80 -1.92
N SER A 98 34.64 31.75 -1.75
CA SER A 98 34.76 30.67 -0.76
C SER A 98 34.18 29.37 -1.31
N SER A 99 34.33 28.25 -0.61
CA SER A 99 33.69 26.99 -1.01
C SER A 99 32.17 27.09 -0.91
N ALA A 100 31.46 26.29 -1.71
CA ALA A 100 29.99 26.24 -1.67
C ALA A 100 29.46 25.82 -0.28
N GLU A 101 30.18 24.95 0.43
CA GLU A 101 29.87 24.59 1.82
C GLU A 101 30.00 25.80 2.77
N GLN A 102 31.09 26.57 2.69
CA GLN A 102 31.25 27.76 3.52
C GLN A 102 30.19 28.82 3.23
N ALA A 103 29.83 29.00 1.96
CA ALA A 103 28.75 29.89 1.56
C ALA A 103 27.38 29.43 2.09
N ALA A 104 27.10 28.11 2.06
CA ALA A 104 25.87 27.53 2.60
C ALA A 104 25.78 27.72 4.11
N VAL A 105 26.84 27.42 4.86
CA VAL A 105 26.92 27.59 6.32
C VAL A 105 26.76 29.04 6.73
N ALA A 106 27.49 29.95 6.07
CA ALA A 106 27.41 31.37 6.36
C ALA A 106 26.00 31.89 6.13
N LEU A 107 25.35 31.44 5.04
CA LEU A 107 23.96 31.79 4.75
C LEU A 107 22.97 31.16 5.74
N THR A 108 23.14 29.88 6.13
CA THR A 108 22.34 29.23 7.18
C THR A 108 22.42 30.00 8.48
N SER A 109 23.64 30.27 8.97
CA SER A 109 23.86 31.00 10.22
C SER A 109 23.27 32.40 10.17
N GLU A 110 23.38 33.08 9.03
CA GLU A 110 22.81 34.41 8.84
C GLU A 110 21.28 34.40 8.79
N ILE A 111 20.67 33.38 8.17
CA ILE A 111 19.23 33.16 8.18
C ILE A 111 18.76 32.84 9.60
N GLU A 112 19.39 31.89 10.29
CA GLU A 112 19.00 31.49 11.65
C GLU A 112 19.16 32.63 12.66
N ALA A 113 20.24 33.39 12.56
CA ALA A 113 20.43 34.60 13.38
C ALA A 113 19.37 35.66 13.08
N TYR A 114 18.96 35.81 11.81
CA TYR A 114 17.87 36.71 11.42
C TYR A 114 16.50 36.23 11.90
N LEU A 115 16.27 34.91 11.94
CA LEU A 115 15.02 34.30 12.41
C LEU A 115 14.92 34.18 13.94
N GLY A 116 16.06 34.17 14.65
CA GLY A 116 16.12 33.89 16.08
C GLY A 116 15.81 32.44 16.47
N ARG A 117 15.81 31.52 15.49
CA ARG A 117 15.53 30.08 15.63
C ARG A 117 16.20 29.29 14.50
N PRO A 118 16.50 27.99 14.67
CA PRO A 118 17.03 27.17 13.58
C PRO A 118 16.03 27.05 12.42
N ILE A 119 16.52 26.86 11.18
CA ILE A 119 15.67 26.77 9.97
C ILE A 119 14.74 25.56 10.03
N VAL A 120 15.24 24.44 10.59
CA VAL A 120 14.47 23.24 10.91
C VAL A 120 14.70 22.84 12.38
N PRO A 121 13.70 22.26 13.06
CA PRO A 121 13.88 21.74 14.41
C PRO A 121 14.97 20.65 14.46
N PRO A 122 15.60 20.40 15.62
CA PRO A 122 16.43 19.22 15.82
C PRO A 122 15.61 17.93 15.63
N LYS A 123 16.19 16.92 14.99
CA LYS A 123 15.54 15.61 14.81
C LYS A 123 15.36 14.91 16.17
N VAL A 124 14.18 14.36 16.42
CA VAL A 124 13.93 13.39 17.52
C VAL A 124 14.02 11.99 16.92
N ILE A 125 14.83 11.11 17.51
CA ILE A 125 14.96 9.73 17.02
C ILE A 125 13.79 8.92 17.58
N GLU A 126 12.79 8.64 16.76
CA GLU A 126 11.80 7.60 17.04
C GLU A 126 12.31 6.28 16.46
N ASN A 127 12.17 5.18 17.22
CA ASN A 127 12.53 3.85 16.75
C ASN A 127 11.63 3.48 15.56
N GLU A 128 12.22 3.19 14.40
CA GLU A 128 11.50 2.89 13.15
C GLU A 128 10.56 1.67 13.25
N ASP A 129 10.70 0.84 14.30
CA ASP A 129 9.88 -0.34 14.56
C ASP A 129 8.50 -0.04 15.19
N ASP A 130 8.30 1.09 15.87
CA ASP A 130 7.04 1.35 16.59
C ASP A 130 5.91 1.84 15.69
N TYR A 131 6.21 2.51 14.56
CA TYR A 131 5.19 3.05 13.65
C TYR A 131 4.32 1.95 13.01
N TYR A 132 4.82 0.71 12.95
CA TYR A 132 4.07 -0.43 12.44
C TYR A 132 3.28 -1.16 13.53
N ARG A 133 3.62 -1.05 14.82
CA ARG A 133 3.00 -1.83 15.89
C ARG A 133 1.58 -1.39 16.26
N ASP A 134 1.32 -0.09 16.26
CA ASP A 134 0.08 0.50 16.81
C ASP A 134 -1.21 0.16 16.06
N HIS A 135 -1.16 -0.47 14.89
CA HIS A 135 -2.35 -0.78 14.07
C HIS A 135 -2.60 -2.28 13.89
N TYR A 136 -1.74 -3.14 14.44
CA TYR A 136 -1.98 -4.58 14.46
C TYR A 136 -2.89 -4.98 15.62
N TYR A 137 -3.76 -5.95 15.37
CA TYR A 137 -4.58 -6.59 16.39
C TYR A 137 -3.70 -7.18 17.51
N TYR A 138 -4.00 -6.80 18.75
CA TYR A 138 -3.44 -7.44 19.94
C TYR A 138 -4.49 -8.39 20.51
N ARG A 139 -4.12 -9.67 20.69
CA ARG A 139 -5.03 -10.68 21.22
C ARG A 139 -5.65 -10.21 22.55
N GLY A 140 -6.97 -10.25 22.64
CA GLY A 140 -7.77 -9.87 23.79
C GLY A 140 -8.35 -8.46 23.74
N THR A 141 -7.91 -7.59 22.83
CA THR A 141 -8.36 -6.19 22.79
C THR A 141 -9.71 -6.02 22.08
N GLY A 142 -10.07 -6.92 21.16
CA GLY A 142 -11.32 -6.84 20.40
C GLY A 142 -12.56 -6.91 21.29
N ILE A 143 -12.60 -7.87 22.23
CA ILE A 143 -13.69 -7.99 23.20
C ILE A 143 -13.80 -6.72 24.05
N ALA A 144 -12.68 -6.21 24.56
CA ALA A 144 -12.68 -5.04 25.44
C ALA A 144 -13.21 -3.79 24.72
N GLN A 145 -12.75 -3.55 23.49
CA GLN A 145 -13.15 -2.40 22.68
C GLN A 145 -14.64 -2.41 22.35
N TRP A 146 -15.16 -3.54 21.88
CA TRP A 146 -16.60 -3.67 21.59
C TRP A 146 -17.43 -3.65 22.87
N LYS A 147 -16.99 -4.28 23.96
CA LYS A 147 -17.72 -4.27 25.25
C LYS A 147 -17.85 -2.85 25.80
N SER A 148 -16.77 -2.08 25.82
CA SER A 148 -16.81 -0.69 26.26
C SER A 148 -17.74 0.13 25.36
N PHE A 149 -17.57 0.05 24.04
CA PHE A 149 -18.43 0.75 23.09
C PHE A 149 -19.93 0.44 23.28
N ILE A 150 -20.29 -0.84 23.40
CA ILE A 150 -21.70 -1.23 23.52
C ILE A 150 -22.26 -0.85 24.90
N THR A 151 -21.54 -1.12 25.98
CA THR A 151 -22.06 -0.92 27.34
C THR A 151 -22.14 0.55 27.75
N GLU A 152 -21.23 1.39 27.24
CA GLU A 152 -21.14 2.80 27.60
C GLU A 152 -21.73 3.72 26.51
N GLY A 153 -21.73 3.28 25.25
CA GLY A 153 -22.20 4.09 24.13
C GLY A 153 -23.72 4.13 23.96
N PHE A 154 -24.47 3.24 24.62
CA PHE A 154 -25.91 3.08 24.44
C PHE A 154 -26.66 2.98 25.77
N ASN A 155 -27.87 3.54 25.83
CA ASN A 155 -28.68 3.61 27.06
C ASN A 155 -29.01 2.22 27.64
N GLU A 156 -29.28 1.23 26.78
CA GLU A 156 -29.51 -0.18 27.16
C GLU A 156 -28.25 -1.03 27.00
N GLY A 157 -27.08 -0.40 26.90
CA GLY A 157 -25.82 -1.04 26.52
C GLY A 157 -25.44 -2.25 27.36
N LYS A 158 -25.65 -2.17 28.68
CA LYS A 158 -25.40 -3.30 29.61
C LYS A 158 -26.32 -4.49 29.32
N THR A 159 -27.59 -4.23 29.04
CA THR A 159 -28.59 -5.25 28.68
C THR A 159 -28.27 -5.86 27.31
N ILE A 160 -27.87 -5.02 26.34
CA ILE A 160 -27.44 -5.46 24.99
C ILE A 160 -26.22 -6.38 25.09
N TRP A 161 -25.20 -5.99 25.85
CA TRP A 161 -24.01 -6.83 26.04
C TRP A 161 -24.32 -8.11 26.81
N HIS A 162 -25.21 -8.06 27.80
CA HIS A 162 -25.68 -9.26 28.51
C HIS A 162 -26.39 -10.24 27.58
N TYR A 163 -27.22 -9.75 26.65
CA TYR A 163 -27.80 -10.56 25.58
C TYR A 163 -26.72 -11.19 24.70
N ILE A 164 -25.71 -10.42 24.27
CA ILE A 164 -24.61 -10.95 23.46
C ILE A 164 -23.88 -12.09 24.21
N GLU A 165 -23.51 -11.89 25.48
CA GLU A 165 -22.79 -12.89 26.28
C GLU A 165 -23.64 -14.13 26.59
N SER A 166 -24.88 -13.97 27.05
CA SER A 166 -25.68 -15.06 27.65
C SER A 166 -26.84 -15.55 26.79
N GLY A 167 -27.39 -14.69 25.91
CA GLY A 167 -28.62 -14.95 25.16
C GLY A 167 -29.91 -14.70 25.94
N GLU A 168 -29.80 -14.30 27.21
CA GLU A 168 -30.94 -13.88 28.03
C GLU A 168 -31.40 -12.46 27.63
N ASP A 169 -32.62 -12.09 28.00
CA ASP A 169 -33.22 -10.77 27.69
C ASP A 169 -33.32 -10.40 26.20
N ALA A 170 -33.61 -11.37 25.33
CA ALA A 170 -33.76 -11.16 23.87
C ALA A 170 -34.76 -10.05 23.46
N GLN A 171 -35.68 -9.66 24.35
CA GLN A 171 -36.59 -8.51 24.15
C GLN A 171 -35.83 -7.19 23.99
N VAL A 172 -34.56 -7.12 24.40
CA VAL A 172 -33.70 -5.95 24.20
C VAL A 172 -33.55 -5.61 22.71
N LEU A 173 -33.60 -6.61 21.81
CA LEU A 173 -33.53 -6.38 20.37
C LEU A 173 -34.71 -5.54 19.84
N ASP A 174 -35.87 -5.60 20.49
CA ASP A 174 -37.06 -4.83 20.10
C ASP A 174 -36.97 -3.35 20.48
N VAL A 175 -36.05 -3.00 21.38
CA VAL A 175 -35.83 -1.62 21.84
C VAL A 175 -34.57 -0.98 21.27
N ILE A 176 -33.77 -1.73 20.51
CA ILE A 176 -32.60 -1.18 19.79
C ILE A 176 -33.07 -0.29 18.65
N GLU A 177 -32.81 1.01 18.77
CA GLU A 177 -33.06 1.96 17.69
C GLU A 177 -31.94 1.93 16.64
N PRO A 178 -32.27 1.99 15.35
CA PRO A 178 -31.27 2.09 14.28
C PRO A 178 -30.35 3.30 14.48
N CYS A 179 -29.05 3.10 14.34
CA CYS A 179 -28.07 4.17 14.55
C CYS A 179 -26.83 3.99 13.68
N ASN A 180 -26.12 5.09 13.44
CA ASN A 180 -24.81 5.03 12.80
C ASN A 180 -23.75 4.79 13.87
N ILE A 181 -23.30 3.53 13.98
CA ILE A 181 -22.36 3.12 15.03
C ILE A 181 -20.98 3.79 14.89
N GLN A 182 -20.56 4.17 13.68
CA GLN A 182 -19.32 4.94 13.49
C GLN A 182 -19.43 6.33 14.13
N ILE A 183 -20.57 7.00 13.94
CA ILE A 183 -20.82 8.31 14.57
C ILE A 183 -20.93 8.14 16.10
N ALA A 184 -21.59 7.07 16.56
CA ALA A 184 -21.70 6.78 17.99
C ALA A 184 -20.31 6.53 18.62
N ALA A 185 -19.47 5.72 17.97
CA ALA A 185 -18.11 5.41 18.40
C ALA A 185 -17.25 6.68 18.52
N ARG A 186 -17.25 7.53 17.47
CA ARG A 186 -16.52 8.81 17.46
C ARG A 186 -17.04 9.79 18.49
N LYS A 187 -18.37 9.88 18.66
CA LYS A 187 -18.98 10.81 19.62
C LYS A 187 -18.68 10.42 21.06
N GLY A 188 -18.59 9.12 21.34
CA GLY A 188 -18.22 8.60 22.66
C GLY A 188 -16.71 8.47 22.89
N ASN A 189 -15.87 8.78 21.89
CA ASN A 189 -14.41 8.64 21.95
C ASN A 189 -13.94 7.23 22.35
N PHE A 190 -14.58 6.20 21.78
CA PHE A 190 -14.21 4.80 22.01
C PHE A 190 -13.07 4.37 21.09
N ASP A 191 -12.17 3.50 21.56
CA ASP A 191 -11.01 2.99 20.79
C ASP A 191 -11.41 2.36 19.44
N ILE A 192 -12.59 1.72 19.38
CA ILE A 192 -13.12 1.16 18.14
C ILE A 192 -13.33 2.22 17.04
N SER A 193 -13.44 3.51 17.40
CA SER A 193 -13.53 4.61 16.44
C SER A 193 -12.29 4.74 15.54
N GLU A 194 -11.11 4.35 16.04
CA GLU A 194 -9.88 4.32 15.25
C GLU A 194 -9.92 3.23 14.17
N LYS A 195 -10.52 2.08 14.49
CA LYS A 195 -10.76 0.99 13.53
C LYS A 195 -11.75 1.42 12.44
N PHE A 196 -12.85 2.09 12.83
CA PHE A 196 -13.75 2.71 11.88
C PHE A 196 -13.07 3.79 11.02
N GLU A 197 -12.05 4.48 11.51
CA GLU A 197 -11.29 5.49 10.76
C GLU A 197 -10.27 4.91 9.81
N TYR A 198 -9.63 3.82 10.23
CA TYR A 198 -8.63 3.12 9.45
C TYR A 198 -9.25 2.38 8.25
N TYR A 199 -10.33 1.62 8.48
CA TYR A 199 -10.95 0.78 7.46
C TYR A 199 -11.99 1.52 6.59
N LEU A 200 -12.78 2.47 7.14
CA LEU A 200 -13.81 3.19 6.37
C LEU A 200 -13.26 4.41 5.64
N GLY A 201 -12.32 4.19 4.72
CA GLY A 201 -11.78 5.24 3.86
C GLY A 201 -12.88 6.07 3.16
N ARG A 202 -12.48 7.15 2.46
CA ARG A 202 -13.44 8.09 1.84
C ARG A 202 -14.36 7.49 0.77
N TYR A 203 -14.13 6.27 0.32
CA TYR A 203 -14.87 5.60 -0.75
C TYR A 203 -15.49 4.28 -0.34
N ASP A 204 -15.19 3.80 0.87
CA ASP A 204 -15.52 2.45 1.32
C ASP A 204 -16.77 2.54 2.20
N SER A 205 -17.74 1.65 1.98
CA SER A 205 -18.97 1.69 2.75
C SER A 205 -18.79 0.96 4.08
N TYR A 206 -19.44 1.47 5.13
CA TYR A 206 -19.50 0.76 6.42
C TYR A 206 -20.06 -0.67 6.27
N HIS A 207 -20.96 -0.89 5.31
CA HIS A 207 -21.55 -2.20 5.09
C HIS A 207 -20.56 -3.19 4.45
N GLU A 208 -19.71 -2.73 3.53
CA GLU A 208 -18.63 -3.52 2.92
C GLU A 208 -17.55 -3.88 3.96
N GLU A 209 -17.10 -2.90 4.75
CA GLU A 209 -15.98 -3.08 5.70
C GLU A 209 -16.40 -3.60 7.09
N MET A 210 -17.67 -3.92 7.28
CA MET A 210 -18.19 -4.33 8.59
C MET A 210 -17.48 -5.57 9.14
N MET A 211 -17.15 -6.54 8.27
CA MET A 211 -16.39 -7.72 8.67
C MET A 211 -14.99 -7.38 9.15
N THR A 212 -14.29 -6.50 8.42
CA THR A 212 -12.93 -6.08 8.76
C THR A 212 -12.90 -5.38 10.12
N ILE A 213 -13.90 -4.54 10.41
CA ILE A 213 -14.02 -3.84 11.70
C ILE A 213 -14.38 -4.80 12.84
N ALA A 214 -15.20 -5.82 12.56
CA ALA A 214 -15.49 -6.88 13.52
C ALA A 214 -14.35 -7.92 13.66
N GLY A 215 -13.33 -7.87 12.81
CA GLY A 215 -12.26 -8.87 12.73
C GLY A 215 -11.59 -9.16 14.08
N ASP A 216 -11.26 -8.12 14.84
CA ASP A 216 -10.57 -8.24 16.12
C ASP A 216 -11.41 -9.03 17.15
N ILE A 217 -12.71 -8.76 17.26
CA ILE A 217 -13.58 -9.49 18.19
C ILE A 217 -13.90 -10.90 17.68
N LEU A 218 -13.97 -11.09 16.36
CA LEU A 218 -14.12 -12.40 15.75
C LEU A 218 -12.91 -13.29 16.06
N HIS A 219 -11.69 -12.77 15.95
CA HIS A 219 -10.46 -13.49 16.29
C HIS A 219 -10.30 -13.78 17.79
N ASP A 220 -10.83 -12.92 18.64
CA ASP A 220 -10.86 -13.15 20.09
C ASP A 220 -11.80 -14.31 20.46
N TRP A 221 -12.97 -14.37 19.82
CA TRP A 221 -14.01 -15.37 20.12
C TRP A 221 -13.85 -16.68 19.34
N HIS A 222 -13.26 -16.64 18.14
CA HIS A 222 -13.01 -17.78 17.26
C HIS A 222 -11.50 -18.05 17.19
N ASN A 223 -10.97 -18.60 18.28
CA ASN A 223 -9.53 -18.84 18.43
C ASN A 223 -9.21 -20.33 18.43
N GLU A 224 -8.23 -20.75 17.62
CA GLU A 224 -7.80 -22.15 17.45
C GLU A 224 -7.32 -22.84 18.75
N ASN A 225 -7.03 -22.10 19.82
CA ASN A 225 -6.60 -22.67 21.11
C ASN A 225 -7.74 -22.93 22.10
N LEU A 226 -8.99 -22.64 21.73
CA LEU A 226 -10.17 -22.87 22.57
C LEU A 226 -10.68 -24.30 22.41
N ASP A 227 -11.31 -24.86 23.44
CA ASP A 227 -11.98 -26.16 23.32
C ASP A 227 -13.30 -26.05 22.56
N ASP A 228 -13.79 -27.16 22.00
CA ASP A 228 -15.01 -27.21 21.18
C ASP A 228 -16.23 -26.63 21.89
N ALA A 229 -16.30 -26.76 23.22
CA ALA A 229 -17.40 -26.24 24.03
C ALA A 229 -17.37 -24.71 24.08
N ALA A 230 -16.19 -24.11 24.31
CA ALA A 230 -15.97 -22.68 24.30
C ALA A 230 -16.17 -22.08 22.90
N ILE A 231 -15.72 -22.76 21.83
CA ILE A 231 -15.96 -22.35 20.44
C ILE A 231 -17.46 -22.34 20.16
N THR A 232 -18.18 -23.40 20.52
CA THR A 232 -19.64 -23.47 20.29
C THR A 232 -20.37 -22.34 21.01
N GLU A 233 -20.01 -22.03 22.26
CA GLU A 233 -20.59 -20.93 23.02
C GLU A 233 -20.26 -19.57 22.40
N ASN A 234 -19.01 -19.35 21.99
CA ASN A 234 -18.56 -18.10 21.40
C ASN A 234 -19.14 -17.85 20.00
N ASN A 235 -19.34 -18.91 19.19
CA ASN A 235 -20.03 -18.80 17.90
C ASN A 235 -21.45 -18.24 18.07
N GLN A 236 -22.14 -18.63 19.14
CA GLN A 236 -23.44 -18.05 19.47
C GLN A 236 -23.33 -16.58 19.89
N LYS A 237 -22.28 -16.17 20.61
CA LYS A 237 -22.02 -14.76 20.96
C LYS A 237 -21.79 -13.91 19.71
N ILE A 238 -21.03 -14.41 18.74
CA ILE A 238 -20.80 -13.73 17.47
C ILE A 238 -22.14 -13.51 16.74
N LEU A 239 -22.97 -14.55 16.59
CA LEU A 239 -24.28 -14.41 15.94
C LEU A 239 -25.17 -13.38 16.66
N ARG A 240 -25.16 -13.35 17.99
CA ARG A 240 -25.93 -12.35 18.76
C ARG A 240 -25.36 -10.94 18.60
N LEU A 241 -24.05 -10.78 18.48
CA LEU A 241 -23.45 -9.49 18.12
C LEU A 241 -23.97 -9.03 16.74
N PHE A 242 -24.02 -9.93 15.75
CA PHE A 242 -24.57 -9.60 14.43
C PHE A 242 -26.09 -9.35 14.44
N ASP A 243 -26.87 -9.96 15.34
CA ASP A 243 -28.28 -9.55 15.55
C ASP A 243 -28.39 -8.09 15.99
N VAL A 244 -27.50 -7.65 16.89
CA VAL A 244 -27.44 -6.29 17.39
C VAL A 244 -27.00 -5.33 16.28
N LEU A 245 -25.96 -5.67 15.52
CA LEU A 245 -25.52 -4.91 14.34
C LEU A 245 -26.63 -4.80 13.29
N HIS A 246 -27.38 -5.88 13.06
CA HIS A 246 -28.52 -5.90 12.15
C HIS A 246 -29.62 -4.94 12.61
N CYS A 247 -29.93 -4.90 13.91
CA CYS A 247 -30.89 -3.95 14.47
C CYS A 247 -30.41 -2.49 14.34
N TRP A 248 -29.14 -2.22 14.63
CA TRP A 248 -28.55 -0.88 14.40
C TRP A 248 -28.54 -0.49 12.93
N ASN A 249 -28.41 -1.47 12.02
CA ASN A 249 -28.53 -1.30 10.58
C ASN A 249 -30.00 -1.29 10.08
N ASN A 250 -30.97 -1.00 10.95
CA ASN A 250 -32.39 -0.93 10.60
C ASN A 250 -32.94 -2.23 9.96
N LYS A 251 -32.40 -3.38 10.34
CA LYS A 251 -32.74 -4.70 9.80
C LYS A 251 -32.59 -4.80 8.28
N ALA A 252 -31.73 -3.97 7.69
CA ALA A 252 -31.35 -4.06 6.30
C ALA A 252 -30.42 -5.26 6.08
N SER A 253 -30.53 -5.87 4.90
CA SER A 253 -29.64 -6.94 4.48
C SER A 253 -28.18 -6.52 4.61
N PHE A 254 -27.36 -7.39 5.16
CA PHE A 254 -25.92 -7.14 5.21
C PHE A 254 -25.30 -7.20 3.80
N HIS A 255 -24.12 -6.57 3.66
CA HIS A 255 -23.31 -6.69 2.45
C HIS A 255 -22.88 -8.14 2.22
N ALA A 256 -22.58 -8.48 0.97
CA ALA A 256 -22.19 -9.84 0.60
C ALA A 256 -20.94 -10.32 1.37
N ASP A 257 -20.01 -9.42 1.70
CA ASP A 257 -18.80 -9.77 2.47
C ASP A 257 -19.10 -10.22 3.90
N VAL A 258 -20.14 -9.65 4.52
CA VAL A 258 -20.61 -10.10 5.85
C VAL A 258 -21.27 -11.46 5.78
N ALA A 259 -22.06 -11.69 4.73
CA ALA A 259 -22.62 -13.01 4.49
C ALA A 259 -21.51 -14.04 4.29
N HIS A 260 -20.52 -13.72 3.45
CA HIS A 260 -19.37 -14.57 3.19
C HIS A 260 -18.60 -14.89 4.48
N GLY A 261 -18.29 -13.87 5.27
CA GLY A 261 -17.59 -14.03 6.54
C GLY A 261 -18.31 -14.96 7.52
N LEU A 262 -19.60 -14.70 7.80
CA LEU A 262 -20.33 -15.49 8.81
C LEU A 262 -20.67 -16.89 8.34
N VAL A 263 -20.98 -17.09 7.07
CA VAL A 263 -21.38 -18.40 6.54
C VAL A 263 -20.15 -19.25 6.22
N HIS A 264 -19.05 -18.67 5.74
CA HIS A 264 -17.96 -19.43 5.13
C HIS A 264 -16.58 -19.24 5.75
N ASP A 265 -16.24 -18.05 6.27
CA ASP A 265 -14.93 -17.87 6.92
C ASP A 265 -14.97 -18.40 8.35
N PHE A 266 -16.08 -18.18 9.05
CA PHE A 266 -16.27 -18.60 10.44
C PHE A 266 -17.26 -19.77 10.60
N GLU A 267 -17.96 -20.17 9.52
CA GLU A 267 -18.92 -21.28 9.48
C GLU A 267 -19.99 -21.24 10.60
N LEU A 268 -20.50 -20.05 10.90
CA LEU A 268 -21.38 -19.81 12.06
C LEU A 268 -22.85 -20.13 11.79
N ILE A 269 -23.28 -20.02 10.54
CA ILE A 269 -24.68 -20.12 10.12
C ILE A 269 -24.76 -20.58 8.66
N SER A 270 -25.82 -21.30 8.27
CA SER A 270 -26.04 -21.69 6.88
C SER A 270 -26.53 -20.51 6.03
N ASP A 271 -26.37 -20.54 4.70
CA ASP A 271 -26.93 -19.50 3.81
C ASP A 271 -28.45 -19.32 3.98
N GLU A 272 -29.18 -20.42 4.21
CA GLU A 272 -30.64 -20.41 4.36
C GLU A 272 -31.02 -19.70 5.65
N ASP A 273 -30.37 -20.07 6.75
CA ASP A 273 -30.58 -19.44 8.04
C ASP A 273 -30.11 -17.98 8.03
N PHE A 274 -29.02 -17.64 7.33
CA PHE A 274 -28.56 -16.26 7.16
C PHE A 274 -29.58 -15.42 6.40
N THR A 275 -30.06 -15.93 5.26
CA THR A 275 -31.07 -15.25 4.44
C THR A 275 -32.35 -15.02 5.22
N GLN A 276 -32.79 -16.02 5.98
CA GLN A 276 -33.97 -15.92 6.84
C GLN A 276 -33.77 -14.98 8.03
N ARG A 277 -32.58 -14.99 8.66
CA ARG A 277 -32.28 -14.21 9.87
C ARG A 277 -31.99 -12.73 9.58
N TYR A 278 -31.34 -12.44 8.45
CA TYR A 278 -30.84 -11.09 8.12
C TYR A 278 -31.39 -10.52 6.81
N ASN A 279 -32.50 -11.06 6.28
CA ASN A 279 -33.11 -10.62 5.02
C ASN A 279 -32.13 -10.59 3.83
N GLY A 280 -31.21 -11.55 3.76
CA GLY A 280 -30.14 -11.57 2.75
C GLY A 280 -30.66 -11.55 1.30
N ASP A 281 -29.95 -10.83 0.41
CA ASP A 281 -30.23 -10.87 -1.03
C ASP A 281 -29.31 -11.91 -1.68
N TRP A 282 -29.87 -13.10 -1.92
CA TRP A 282 -29.14 -14.20 -2.55
C TRP A 282 -28.63 -13.83 -3.96
N LYS A 283 -29.28 -12.91 -4.69
CA LYS A 283 -28.81 -12.46 -6.01
C LYS A 283 -27.55 -11.63 -5.88
N ALA A 284 -27.50 -10.73 -4.91
CA ALA A 284 -26.30 -9.94 -4.62
C ALA A 284 -25.13 -10.82 -4.14
N GLN A 285 -25.41 -11.84 -3.31
CA GLN A 285 -24.41 -12.82 -2.89
C GLN A 285 -23.90 -13.67 -4.06
N PHE A 286 -24.81 -14.13 -4.93
CA PHE A 286 -24.44 -14.86 -6.14
C PHE A 286 -23.56 -14.01 -7.07
N LEU A 287 -23.91 -12.73 -7.27
CA LEU A 287 -23.11 -11.80 -8.06
C LEU A 287 -21.73 -11.55 -7.45
N ASN A 288 -21.62 -11.46 -6.12
CA ASN A 288 -20.32 -11.34 -5.45
C ASN A 288 -19.43 -12.56 -5.74
N TYR A 289 -19.97 -13.79 -5.68
CA TYR A 289 -19.20 -14.99 -6.03
C TYR A 289 -18.80 -15.04 -7.51
N VAL A 290 -19.63 -14.49 -8.39
CA VAL A 290 -19.27 -14.33 -9.80
C VAL A 290 -18.16 -13.29 -9.97
N GLU A 291 -18.23 -12.15 -9.28
CA GLU A 291 -17.20 -11.09 -9.28
C GLU A 291 -15.86 -11.58 -8.71
N GLU A 292 -15.90 -12.43 -7.68
CA GLU A 292 -14.74 -13.13 -7.12
C GLU A 292 -14.08 -14.07 -8.14
N CYS A 293 -14.80 -14.51 -9.17
CA CYS A 293 -14.24 -15.23 -10.33
C CYS A 293 -13.72 -14.29 -11.44
N GLY A 294 -13.78 -12.97 -11.23
CA GLY A 294 -13.54 -11.91 -12.22
C GLY A 294 -12.08 -11.52 -12.49
N ALA A 295 -11.89 -10.46 -13.26
CA ALA A 295 -10.60 -10.09 -13.85
C ALA A 295 -9.57 -9.46 -12.87
N TYR A 296 -9.97 -9.13 -11.64
CA TYR A 296 -9.08 -8.58 -10.61
C TYR A 296 -8.58 -9.65 -9.61
N ARG A 297 -8.96 -10.92 -9.80
CA ARG A 297 -8.48 -12.08 -9.04
C ARG A 297 -7.68 -13.02 -9.95
N ASP A 298 -6.53 -13.45 -9.44
CA ASP A 298 -5.53 -14.22 -10.20
C ASP A 298 -6.03 -15.60 -10.69
N ASN A 299 -6.95 -16.27 -9.97
CA ASN A 299 -7.40 -17.64 -10.28
C ASN A 299 -8.87 -17.88 -9.89
N ILE A 300 -9.59 -18.72 -10.65
CA ILE A 300 -10.86 -19.31 -10.16
C ILE A 300 -10.56 -20.42 -9.15
N ARG A 301 -11.25 -20.39 -8.01
CA ARG A 301 -10.98 -21.26 -6.86
C ARG A 301 -12.14 -22.22 -6.57
N GLN A 302 -11.82 -23.36 -5.96
CA GLN A 302 -12.79 -24.42 -5.67
C GLN A 302 -13.94 -23.94 -4.78
N LYS A 303 -13.61 -23.31 -3.63
CA LYS A 303 -14.57 -22.91 -2.59
C LYS A 303 -15.60 -21.94 -3.16
N GLU A 304 -15.15 -20.84 -3.76
CA GLU A 304 -15.99 -19.78 -4.32
C GLU A 304 -16.89 -20.30 -5.45
N THR A 305 -16.38 -21.20 -6.29
CA THR A 305 -17.20 -21.86 -7.33
C THR A 305 -18.25 -22.78 -6.72
N GLN A 306 -17.89 -23.58 -5.71
CA GLN A 306 -18.83 -24.48 -5.05
C GLN A 306 -19.98 -23.68 -4.41
N LEU A 307 -19.66 -22.58 -3.73
CA LEU A 307 -20.64 -21.71 -3.09
C LEU A 307 -21.57 -21.05 -4.11
N ALA A 308 -21.03 -20.56 -5.23
CA ALA A 308 -21.84 -20.06 -6.33
C ALA A 308 -22.80 -21.14 -6.86
N HIS A 309 -22.34 -22.39 -6.98
CA HIS A 309 -23.18 -23.51 -7.44
C HIS A 309 -24.27 -23.88 -6.43
N GLU A 310 -23.94 -23.97 -5.14
CA GLU A 310 -24.89 -24.29 -4.08
C GLU A 310 -26.02 -23.24 -4.00
N LEU A 311 -25.66 -21.96 -4.12
CA LEU A 311 -26.62 -20.86 -4.12
C LEU A 311 -27.47 -20.86 -5.39
N LEU A 312 -26.86 -21.08 -6.56
CA LEU A 312 -27.55 -21.23 -7.85
C LEU A 312 -28.55 -22.40 -7.79
N ASN A 313 -28.16 -23.54 -7.22
CA ASN A 313 -28.99 -24.73 -7.16
C ASN A 313 -30.24 -24.52 -6.28
N LYS A 314 -30.12 -23.76 -5.19
CA LYS A 314 -31.26 -23.38 -4.32
C LYS A 314 -32.26 -22.46 -5.03
N HIS A 315 -31.81 -21.67 -6.01
CA HIS A 315 -32.63 -20.69 -6.73
C HIS A 315 -32.66 -20.91 -8.25
N ARG A 316 -32.53 -22.16 -8.68
CA ARG A 316 -32.17 -22.57 -10.05
C ARG A 316 -33.02 -21.93 -11.17
N GLU A 317 -34.34 -21.94 -11.02
CA GLU A 317 -35.24 -21.35 -12.04
C GLU A 317 -35.07 -19.82 -12.15
N GLU A 318 -34.98 -19.11 -11.03
CA GLU A 318 -34.78 -17.65 -11.01
C GLU A 318 -33.36 -17.24 -11.43
N ALA A 319 -32.37 -18.08 -11.12
CA ALA A 319 -30.97 -17.83 -11.43
C ALA A 319 -30.68 -18.01 -12.93
N THR A 320 -31.41 -18.90 -13.61
CA THR A 320 -31.32 -19.07 -15.07
C THR A 320 -31.64 -17.77 -15.80
N ASP A 321 -32.70 -17.06 -15.39
CA ASP A 321 -33.05 -15.76 -15.98
C ASP A 321 -32.03 -14.66 -15.63
N LEU A 322 -31.36 -14.77 -14.47
CA LEU A 322 -30.28 -13.86 -14.06
C LEU A 322 -29.01 -14.08 -14.90
N LEU A 323 -28.67 -15.33 -15.22
CA LEU A 323 -27.52 -15.69 -16.06
C LEU A 323 -27.67 -15.18 -17.50
N GLU A 324 -28.88 -15.25 -18.05
CA GLU A 324 -29.20 -14.67 -19.36
C GLU A 324 -29.05 -13.14 -19.37
N GLN A 325 -29.43 -12.47 -18.27
CA GLN A 325 -29.24 -11.01 -18.11
C GLN A 325 -27.78 -10.62 -17.87
N LEU A 326 -27.04 -11.48 -17.18
CA LEU A 326 -25.63 -11.29 -16.87
C LEU A 326 -24.76 -11.35 -18.12
N ALA A 327 -25.12 -12.19 -19.11
CA ALA A 327 -24.44 -12.24 -20.41
C ALA A 327 -24.40 -10.88 -21.14
N ASP A 328 -25.40 -10.01 -20.93
CA ASP A 328 -25.44 -8.64 -21.48
C ASP A 328 -24.76 -7.60 -20.55
N ALA A 329 -24.68 -7.86 -19.25
CA ALA A 329 -24.09 -6.97 -18.25
C ALA A 329 -22.56 -7.10 -18.14
N PHE A 330 -22.00 -8.25 -18.51
CA PHE A 330 -20.57 -8.56 -18.40
C PHE A 330 -19.67 -7.87 -19.43
N ASP A 331 -20.22 -7.24 -20.47
CA ASP A 331 -19.44 -6.73 -21.62
C ASP A 331 -18.48 -5.56 -21.27
N ASP A 332 -18.69 -4.85 -20.16
CA ASP A 332 -17.86 -3.70 -19.76
C ASP A 332 -16.87 -3.99 -18.61
N GLU A 333 -17.09 -5.03 -17.78
CA GLU A 333 -16.30 -5.30 -16.55
C GLU A 333 -15.74 -6.73 -16.41
N PHE A 334 -16.22 -7.72 -17.18
CA PHE A 334 -15.89 -9.14 -16.96
C PHE A 334 -15.39 -9.83 -18.25
N SER A 335 -14.13 -10.27 -18.26
CA SER A 335 -13.51 -10.86 -19.46
C SER A 335 -14.19 -12.16 -19.91
N LEU A 336 -14.24 -12.42 -21.23
CA LEU A 336 -14.84 -13.64 -21.78
C LEU A 336 -14.23 -14.93 -21.20
N ALA A 337 -12.91 -14.94 -20.96
CA ALA A 337 -12.24 -16.06 -20.28
C ALA A 337 -12.80 -16.34 -18.87
N SER A 338 -13.16 -15.30 -18.11
CA SER A 338 -13.76 -15.44 -16.78
C SER A 338 -15.19 -15.98 -16.87
N GLN A 339 -15.98 -15.54 -17.85
CA GLN A 339 -17.32 -16.09 -18.10
C GLN A 339 -17.26 -17.59 -18.42
N LEU A 340 -16.32 -17.98 -19.30
CA LEU A 340 -16.14 -19.38 -19.70
C LEU A 340 -15.69 -20.26 -18.52
N ALA A 341 -14.77 -19.78 -17.69
CA ALA A 341 -14.33 -20.50 -16.50
C ALA A 341 -15.46 -20.66 -15.47
N PHE A 342 -16.28 -19.63 -15.27
CA PHE A 342 -17.45 -19.71 -14.39
C PHE A 342 -18.48 -20.73 -14.90
N CYS A 343 -18.85 -20.69 -16.19
CA CYS A 343 -19.75 -21.68 -16.79
C CYS A 343 -19.21 -23.11 -16.67
N ALA A 344 -17.90 -23.29 -16.90
CA ALA A 344 -17.24 -24.57 -16.70
C ALA A 344 -17.28 -25.01 -15.23
N GLY A 345 -17.09 -24.09 -14.29
CA GLY A 345 -17.23 -24.36 -12.86
C GLY A 345 -18.62 -24.88 -12.49
N MET A 346 -19.67 -24.21 -12.96
CA MET A 346 -21.06 -24.64 -12.73
C MET A 346 -21.34 -26.01 -13.36
N LEU A 347 -20.90 -26.22 -14.60
CA LEU A 347 -21.07 -27.50 -15.31
C LEU A 347 -20.36 -28.67 -14.59
N TYR A 348 -19.18 -28.43 -14.03
CA TYR A 348 -18.45 -29.42 -13.24
C TYR A 348 -19.29 -29.92 -12.05
N TYR A 349 -19.87 -29.00 -11.27
CA TYR A 349 -20.70 -29.36 -10.13
C TYR A 349 -22.05 -29.95 -10.54
N ASP A 350 -22.67 -29.47 -11.62
CA ASP A 350 -23.89 -30.07 -12.18
C ASP A 350 -23.67 -31.55 -12.53
N ASN A 351 -22.56 -31.86 -13.22
CA ASN A 351 -22.18 -33.23 -13.55
C ASN A 351 -21.95 -34.09 -12.30
N LYS A 352 -21.28 -33.54 -11.27
CA LYS A 352 -21.03 -34.22 -9.99
C LYS A 352 -22.34 -34.54 -9.25
N HIS A 353 -23.34 -33.66 -9.35
CA HIS A 353 -24.66 -33.82 -8.70
C HIS A 353 -25.72 -34.49 -9.58
N GLY A 354 -25.39 -34.83 -10.84
CA GLY A 354 -26.33 -35.42 -11.79
C GLY A 354 -27.47 -34.49 -12.21
N ILE A 355 -27.23 -33.18 -12.21
CA ILE A 355 -28.19 -32.15 -12.60
C ILE A 355 -28.10 -31.95 -14.12
N ASN A 356 -29.25 -31.88 -14.79
CA ASN A 356 -29.34 -31.56 -16.21
C ASN A 356 -30.66 -30.82 -16.46
N ASP A 357 -30.56 -29.51 -16.64
CA ASP A 357 -31.69 -28.61 -16.85
C ASP A 357 -31.34 -27.47 -17.82
N ARG A 358 -32.25 -26.50 -17.98
CA ARG A 358 -32.07 -25.36 -18.88
C ARG A 358 -30.83 -24.51 -18.53
N ALA A 359 -30.44 -24.41 -17.26
CA ALA A 359 -29.22 -23.69 -16.88
C ALA A 359 -27.98 -24.47 -17.28
N THR A 360 -27.99 -25.80 -17.09
CA THR A 360 -26.92 -26.68 -17.60
C THR A 360 -26.77 -26.52 -19.11
N GLU A 361 -27.86 -26.61 -19.88
CA GLU A 361 -27.87 -26.40 -21.33
C GLU A 361 -27.28 -25.02 -21.71
N ALA A 362 -27.61 -23.96 -20.97
CA ALA A 362 -27.06 -22.62 -21.22
C ALA A 362 -25.55 -22.52 -20.98
N PHE A 363 -25.03 -23.20 -19.94
CA PHE A 363 -23.58 -23.27 -19.70
C PHE A 363 -22.87 -24.03 -20.81
N GLU A 364 -23.42 -25.16 -21.24
CA GLU A 364 -22.91 -25.96 -22.35
C GLU A 364 -22.90 -25.16 -23.66
N ASP A 365 -23.98 -24.46 -23.98
CA ASP A 365 -24.10 -23.64 -25.20
C ASP A 365 -23.07 -22.49 -25.22
N LYS A 366 -22.81 -21.84 -24.07
CA LYS A 366 -21.80 -20.79 -23.96
C LYS A 366 -20.38 -21.35 -24.18
N LEU A 367 -20.06 -22.49 -23.58
CA LEU A 367 -18.77 -23.16 -23.76
C LEU A 367 -18.60 -23.61 -25.23
N ALA A 368 -19.61 -24.26 -25.80
CA ALA A 368 -19.61 -24.74 -27.17
C ALA A 368 -19.42 -23.61 -28.20
N SER A 369 -20.09 -22.47 -27.99
CA SER A 369 -20.06 -21.35 -28.93
C SER A 369 -18.78 -20.51 -28.89
N SER A 370 -18.13 -20.39 -27.72
CA SER A 370 -17.13 -19.35 -27.48
C SER A 370 -15.75 -19.85 -27.03
N LEU A 371 -15.64 -21.05 -26.43
CA LEU A 371 -14.39 -21.52 -25.84
C LEU A 371 -13.28 -21.73 -26.87
N LYS A 372 -13.59 -22.38 -28.00
CA LYS A 372 -12.60 -22.66 -29.05
C LYS A 372 -11.98 -21.37 -29.61
N SER A 373 -12.81 -20.36 -29.90
CA SER A 373 -12.32 -19.07 -30.42
C SER A 373 -11.42 -18.36 -29.42
N GLU A 374 -11.76 -18.39 -28.13
CA GLU A 374 -10.96 -17.74 -27.09
C GLU A 374 -9.62 -18.46 -26.86
N LEU A 375 -9.61 -19.80 -26.91
CA LEU A 375 -8.36 -20.59 -26.87
C LEU A 375 -7.45 -20.27 -28.07
N LEU A 376 -8.01 -20.17 -29.27
CA LEU A 376 -7.27 -19.78 -30.48
C LEU A 376 -6.71 -18.36 -30.38
N LEU A 377 -7.46 -17.44 -29.78
CA LEU A 377 -7.03 -16.06 -29.57
C LEU A 377 -5.85 -16.01 -28.61
N ALA A 378 -5.97 -16.66 -27.45
CA ALA A 378 -4.91 -16.74 -26.46
C ALA A 378 -3.65 -17.41 -27.02
N LEU A 379 -3.78 -18.46 -27.83
CA LEU A 379 -2.64 -19.07 -28.53
C LEU A 379 -2.02 -18.11 -29.55
N SER A 380 -2.83 -17.39 -30.32
CA SER A 380 -2.33 -16.42 -31.31
C SER A 380 -1.57 -15.25 -30.67
N GLU A 381 -2.02 -14.80 -29.49
CA GLU A 381 -1.40 -13.71 -28.72
C GLU A 381 -0.07 -14.14 -28.08
N ASN A 382 0.05 -15.39 -27.65
CA ASN A 382 1.18 -15.90 -26.86
C ASN A 382 2.06 -16.92 -27.59
N SER A 383 2.01 -16.96 -28.92
CA SER A 383 2.81 -17.88 -29.74
C SER A 383 3.18 -17.29 -31.10
N ARG A 384 3.99 -18.03 -31.86
CA ARG A 384 4.34 -17.77 -33.25
C ARG A 384 3.27 -18.21 -34.24
N PHE A 385 2.25 -18.95 -33.81
CA PHE A 385 1.18 -19.41 -34.68
C PHE A 385 0.33 -18.27 -35.25
N HIS A 386 -0.29 -18.55 -36.39
CA HIS A 386 -1.28 -17.68 -37.03
C HIS A 386 -2.62 -18.43 -37.02
N CYS A 387 -3.20 -18.54 -35.83
CA CYS A 387 -4.41 -19.33 -35.57
C CYS A 387 -5.69 -18.63 -36.05
N ILE A 388 -5.67 -17.30 -36.18
CA ILE A 388 -6.82 -16.46 -36.54
C ILE A 388 -6.42 -15.51 -37.68
N GLU A 389 -7.32 -15.27 -38.64
CA GLU A 389 -7.14 -14.35 -39.77
C GLU A 389 -7.19 -12.85 -39.40
N THR A 390 -6.89 -12.47 -38.15
CA THR A 390 -6.84 -11.06 -37.77
C THR A 390 -5.52 -10.41 -38.20
N ALA A 391 -5.63 -9.28 -38.90
CA ALA A 391 -4.48 -8.48 -39.32
C ALA A 391 -3.79 -7.87 -38.08
N GLU A 392 -2.50 -8.16 -37.93
CA GLU A 392 -1.55 -7.65 -36.93
C GLU A 392 -1.59 -8.32 -35.53
N LYS A 393 -0.52 -9.06 -35.20
CA LYS A 393 -0.15 -9.35 -33.82
C LYS A 393 0.15 -8.01 -33.13
N ARG A 394 -0.69 -7.57 -32.20
CA ARG A 394 -0.65 -6.21 -31.60
C ARG A 394 0.67 -5.82 -30.92
N TRP A 395 1.59 -6.75 -30.62
CA TRP A 395 2.70 -6.47 -29.69
C TRP A 395 4.08 -6.98 -30.12
N ARG A 396 4.23 -7.63 -31.29
CA ARG A 396 5.55 -8.17 -31.67
C ARG A 396 6.41 -7.08 -32.33
N TYR A 397 7.39 -6.56 -31.59
CA TYR A 397 8.30 -5.50 -32.04
C TYR A 397 9.23 -5.91 -33.20
N VAL A 398 9.45 -7.22 -33.40
CA VAL A 398 10.26 -7.78 -34.49
C VAL A 398 9.41 -8.74 -35.32
N PRO A 399 9.12 -8.44 -36.60
CA PRO A 399 8.43 -9.36 -37.50
C PRO A 399 9.22 -10.65 -37.70
N LEU A 400 8.52 -11.79 -37.86
CA LEU A 400 9.17 -13.02 -38.29
C LEU A 400 9.70 -12.86 -39.72
N ILE A 401 10.82 -13.50 -40.04
CA ILE A 401 11.25 -13.62 -41.44
C ILE A 401 10.34 -14.60 -42.19
N GLU A 402 10.26 -14.48 -43.52
CA GLU A 402 9.35 -15.25 -44.37
C GLU A 402 9.48 -16.78 -44.19
N GLU A 403 10.71 -17.26 -43.94
CA GLU A 403 10.99 -18.68 -43.66
C GLU A 403 10.38 -19.13 -42.31
N GLU A 404 10.55 -18.33 -41.26
CA GLU A 404 9.98 -18.61 -39.93
C GLU A 404 8.46 -18.53 -39.93
N GLU A 405 7.90 -17.56 -40.67
CA GLU A 405 6.46 -17.42 -40.83
C GLU A 405 5.86 -18.62 -41.59
N SER A 406 6.54 -19.07 -42.65
CA SER A 406 6.15 -20.25 -43.42
C SER A 406 6.22 -21.52 -42.57
N GLN A 407 7.27 -21.67 -41.76
CA GLN A 407 7.42 -22.80 -40.85
C GLN A 407 6.32 -22.79 -39.77
N ALA A 408 6.04 -21.65 -39.14
CA ALA A 408 4.98 -21.52 -38.15
C ALA A 408 3.58 -21.85 -38.72
N LYS A 409 3.31 -21.49 -39.99
CA LYS A 409 2.07 -21.88 -40.68
C LYS A 409 1.99 -23.38 -40.96
N GLN A 410 3.11 -24.04 -41.28
CA GLN A 410 3.16 -25.49 -41.47
C GLN A 410 2.97 -26.22 -40.14
N ASP A 411 3.67 -25.79 -39.10
CA ASP A 411 3.55 -26.33 -37.75
C ASP A 411 2.13 -26.16 -37.19
N TRP A 412 1.48 -25.03 -37.46
CA TRP A 412 0.08 -24.84 -37.07
C TRP A 412 -0.84 -25.87 -37.73
N LYS A 413 -0.66 -26.20 -39.01
CA LYS A 413 -1.48 -27.23 -39.68
C LYS A 413 -1.34 -28.60 -39.03
N ILE A 414 -0.13 -28.94 -38.58
CA ILE A 414 0.12 -30.19 -37.85
C ILE A 414 -0.63 -30.17 -36.52
N VAL A 415 -0.49 -29.08 -35.76
CA VAL A 415 -1.15 -28.90 -34.46
C VAL A 415 -2.67 -28.89 -34.60
N ASP A 416 -3.23 -28.12 -35.53
CA ASP A 416 -4.67 -28.02 -35.75
C ASP A 416 -5.29 -29.35 -36.23
N ALA A 417 -4.58 -30.12 -37.07
CA ALA A 417 -5.01 -31.46 -37.46
C ALA A 417 -5.06 -32.42 -36.27
N PHE A 418 -4.09 -32.33 -35.34
CA PHE A 418 -4.16 -33.09 -34.09
C PHE A 418 -5.30 -32.62 -33.20
N LEU A 419 -5.43 -31.32 -32.94
CA LEU A 419 -6.49 -30.78 -32.08
C LEU A 419 -7.90 -31.07 -32.64
N SER A 420 -8.08 -31.01 -33.96
CA SER A 420 -9.36 -31.28 -34.64
C SER A 420 -9.65 -32.78 -34.86
N ASN A 421 -8.84 -33.68 -34.26
CA ASN A 421 -9.01 -35.14 -34.36
C ASN A 421 -8.83 -35.71 -35.79
N GLU A 422 -8.04 -35.05 -36.63
CA GLU A 422 -7.70 -35.48 -37.99
C GLU A 422 -6.35 -36.24 -38.06
N SER A 423 -5.52 -36.14 -37.01
CA SER A 423 -4.23 -36.81 -36.86
C SER A 423 -4.02 -37.30 -35.42
N ASP A 424 -3.29 -38.40 -35.25
CA ASP A 424 -2.94 -38.98 -33.94
C ASP A 424 -1.41 -38.94 -33.66
N ASP A 425 -0.63 -38.27 -34.51
CA ASP A 425 0.83 -38.17 -34.34
C ASP A 425 1.20 -37.16 -33.26
N PHE A 426 1.19 -37.61 -32.01
CA PHE A 426 1.43 -36.78 -30.83
C PHE A 426 2.86 -36.23 -30.77
N ASP A 427 3.89 -37.04 -31.07
CA ASP A 427 5.29 -36.62 -30.94
C ASP A 427 5.65 -35.52 -31.95
N VAL A 428 5.20 -35.66 -33.21
CA VAL A 428 5.40 -34.63 -34.23
C VAL A 428 4.65 -33.36 -33.85
N THR A 429 3.41 -33.51 -33.37
CA THR A 429 2.58 -32.38 -32.92
C THR A 429 3.22 -31.63 -31.76
N LEU A 430 3.67 -32.34 -30.71
CA LEU A 430 4.28 -31.75 -29.53
C LEU A 430 5.55 -30.97 -29.90
N LYS A 431 6.35 -31.49 -30.84
CA LYS A 431 7.54 -30.80 -31.34
C LYS A 431 7.17 -29.50 -32.07
N SER A 432 6.19 -29.54 -32.96
CA SER A 432 5.70 -28.36 -33.68
C SER A 432 5.06 -27.34 -32.72
N PHE A 433 4.34 -27.81 -31.69
CA PHE A 433 3.78 -26.99 -30.62
C PHE A 433 4.87 -26.27 -29.82
N LYS A 434 5.81 -27.02 -29.22
CA LYS A 434 6.91 -26.49 -28.40
C LYS A 434 7.84 -25.55 -29.18
N GLY A 435 8.00 -25.76 -30.48
CA GLY A 435 8.82 -24.91 -31.35
C GLY A 435 8.23 -23.52 -31.62
N ASN A 436 6.92 -23.35 -31.41
CA ASN A 436 6.18 -22.13 -31.80
C ASN A 436 5.55 -21.39 -30.62
N ILE A 437 5.27 -22.03 -29.49
CA ILE A 437 4.85 -21.33 -28.27
C ILE A 437 5.96 -20.39 -27.78
N GLU A 438 5.59 -19.15 -27.42
CA GLU A 438 6.58 -18.17 -26.97
C GLU A 438 7.01 -18.48 -25.54
N GLN A 439 8.33 -18.58 -25.37
CA GLN A 439 8.96 -18.58 -24.06
C GLN A 439 9.21 -17.13 -23.69
N LEU A 440 9.02 -16.79 -22.41
CA LEU A 440 9.43 -15.50 -21.87
C LEU A 440 10.91 -15.25 -22.20
N SER A 441 11.18 -14.29 -23.08
CA SER A 441 12.54 -13.83 -23.35
C SER A 441 13.03 -13.01 -22.15
N ASP A 442 14.15 -13.44 -21.56
CA ASP A 442 14.96 -12.79 -20.52
C ASP A 442 14.61 -13.04 -19.03
N SER A 443 15.66 -13.29 -18.24
CA SER A 443 15.76 -13.21 -16.75
C SER A 443 14.80 -14.01 -15.87
N ARG A 444 13.79 -14.69 -16.42
CA ARG A 444 12.79 -15.44 -15.65
C ARG A 444 12.74 -16.92 -15.97
N GLN A 445 13.55 -17.41 -16.91
CA GLN A 445 13.68 -18.83 -17.18
C GLN A 445 14.55 -19.49 -16.10
N ILE A 446 13.94 -19.71 -14.95
CA ILE A 446 14.59 -20.24 -13.73
C ILE A 446 15.01 -21.71 -13.91
N ASN A 447 14.24 -22.50 -14.66
CA ASN A 447 14.58 -23.90 -14.99
C ASN A 447 14.56 -24.13 -16.52
N LYS A 448 15.64 -24.69 -17.06
CA LYS A 448 15.74 -25.06 -18.48
C LYS A 448 14.84 -26.24 -18.86
N ASN A 449 14.57 -27.15 -17.92
CA ASN A 449 13.71 -28.32 -18.11
C ASN A 449 12.22 -27.98 -18.01
N GLN A 450 11.89 -26.80 -17.48
CA GLN A 450 10.53 -26.27 -17.45
C GLN A 450 10.53 -24.81 -17.92
N PRO A 451 10.51 -24.58 -19.24
CA PRO A 451 10.48 -23.24 -19.79
C PRO A 451 9.25 -22.47 -19.29
N TYR A 452 9.44 -21.20 -18.97
CA TYR A 452 8.33 -20.30 -18.66
C TYR A 452 7.70 -19.84 -19.97
N TYR A 453 6.51 -20.33 -20.25
CA TYR A 453 5.74 -19.97 -21.43
C TYR A 453 4.96 -18.69 -21.19
N GLU A 454 4.87 -17.84 -22.22
CA GLU A 454 4.16 -16.57 -22.19
C GLU A 454 2.68 -16.75 -21.85
N PHE A 455 2.03 -17.79 -22.40
CA PHE A 455 0.65 -18.14 -22.04
C PHE A 455 0.50 -18.54 -20.56
N LEU A 456 1.51 -19.17 -19.94
CA LEU A 456 1.42 -19.68 -18.56
C LEU A 456 2.07 -18.72 -17.53
N ARG A 457 2.03 -17.41 -17.79
CA ARG A 457 2.60 -16.40 -16.89
C ARG A 457 1.93 -16.44 -15.51
N ASP A 458 2.71 -16.23 -14.45
CA ASP A 458 2.19 -16.18 -13.07
C ASP A 458 1.26 -14.99 -12.80
N PHE A 459 1.21 -13.99 -13.68
CA PHE A 459 0.43 -12.75 -13.53
C PHE A 459 -0.62 -12.56 -14.65
N ASP A 460 -0.90 -13.60 -15.45
CA ASP A 460 -1.94 -13.55 -16.48
C ASP A 460 -3.12 -14.44 -16.09
N ASP A 461 -4.18 -13.78 -15.60
CA ASP A 461 -5.37 -14.40 -15.01
C ASP A 461 -6.19 -15.22 -16.03
N LYS A 462 -5.94 -15.03 -17.34
CA LYS A 462 -6.70 -15.71 -18.40
C LYS A 462 -6.30 -17.17 -18.56
N ALA A 463 -5.04 -17.51 -18.30
CA ALA A 463 -4.50 -18.83 -18.62
C ALA A 463 -5.15 -19.94 -17.80
N GLN A 464 -5.23 -19.74 -16.47
CA GLN A 464 -5.83 -20.72 -15.57
C GLN A 464 -7.33 -20.89 -15.86
N LYS A 465 -8.05 -19.78 -16.08
CA LYS A 465 -9.48 -19.76 -16.44
C LYS A 465 -9.78 -20.57 -17.70
N LEU A 466 -8.99 -20.37 -18.76
CA LEU A 466 -9.14 -21.11 -20.01
C LEU A 466 -8.75 -22.60 -19.87
N LEU A 467 -7.75 -22.93 -19.06
CA LEU A 467 -7.37 -24.32 -18.77
C LEU A 467 -8.47 -25.06 -17.99
N VAL A 468 -9.07 -24.43 -16.99
CA VAL A 468 -10.23 -24.99 -16.25
C VAL A 468 -11.39 -25.24 -17.21
N ALA A 469 -11.73 -24.25 -18.04
CA ALA A 469 -12.80 -24.38 -19.03
C ALA A 469 -12.52 -25.51 -20.04
N ALA A 470 -11.29 -25.61 -20.54
CA ALA A 470 -10.88 -26.66 -21.45
C ALA A 470 -10.91 -28.06 -20.79
N HIS A 471 -10.53 -28.17 -19.53
CA HIS A 471 -10.54 -29.43 -18.79
C HIS A 471 -11.98 -29.92 -18.57
N VAL A 472 -12.86 -29.08 -18.00
CA VAL A 472 -14.25 -29.48 -17.73
C VAL A 472 -14.98 -29.81 -19.02
N TRP A 473 -14.93 -28.92 -20.02
CA TRP A 473 -15.62 -29.15 -21.28
C TRP A 473 -15.04 -30.34 -22.04
N GLY A 474 -13.72 -30.51 -22.01
CA GLY A 474 -13.02 -31.60 -22.68
C GLY A 474 -13.23 -32.98 -22.06
N SER A 475 -13.69 -33.08 -20.81
CA SER A 475 -13.82 -34.35 -20.08
C SER A 475 -14.72 -35.40 -20.76
N LEU A 476 -15.78 -34.95 -21.46
CA LEU A 476 -16.77 -35.83 -22.08
C LEU A 476 -16.34 -36.40 -23.43
N GLN A 477 -15.51 -35.67 -24.19
CA GLN A 477 -14.98 -36.05 -25.51
C GLN A 477 -16.04 -36.54 -26.54
N ASN A 478 -17.29 -36.10 -26.43
CA ASN A 478 -18.39 -36.54 -27.28
C ASN A 478 -18.52 -35.72 -28.57
N THR A 479 -18.07 -34.46 -28.56
CA THR A 479 -18.13 -33.55 -29.71
C THR A 479 -16.73 -33.19 -30.21
N PRO A 480 -16.58 -32.74 -31.48
CA PRO A 480 -15.29 -32.27 -32.00
C PRO A 480 -14.64 -31.17 -31.14
N GLU A 481 -15.43 -30.25 -30.59
CA GLU A 481 -14.97 -29.17 -29.72
C GLU A 481 -14.47 -29.68 -28.37
N GLN A 482 -15.12 -30.69 -27.79
CA GLN A 482 -14.68 -31.32 -26.55
C GLN A 482 -13.36 -32.07 -26.74
N ILE A 483 -13.23 -32.83 -27.84
CA ILE A 483 -11.97 -33.50 -28.21
C ILE A 483 -10.85 -32.48 -28.41
N TYR A 484 -11.15 -31.34 -29.05
CA TYR A 484 -10.20 -30.24 -29.24
C TYR A 484 -9.67 -29.71 -27.91
N CYS A 485 -10.55 -29.44 -26.94
CA CYS A 485 -10.17 -28.93 -25.63
C CYS A 485 -9.32 -29.94 -24.84
N HIS A 486 -9.73 -31.21 -24.85
CA HIS A 486 -8.98 -32.30 -24.22
C HIS A 486 -7.56 -32.44 -24.81
N ARG A 487 -7.43 -32.48 -26.14
CA ARG A 487 -6.14 -32.59 -26.84
C ARG A 487 -5.25 -31.36 -26.63
N LEU A 488 -5.83 -30.17 -26.54
CA LEU A 488 -5.08 -28.95 -26.23
C LEU A 488 -4.51 -29.00 -24.81
N LEU A 489 -5.31 -29.45 -23.84
CA LEU A 489 -4.86 -29.60 -22.46
C LEU A 489 -3.73 -30.63 -22.35
N LEU A 490 -3.82 -31.75 -23.09
CA LEU A 490 -2.76 -32.77 -23.15
C LEU A 490 -1.42 -32.20 -23.64
N LEU A 491 -1.43 -31.32 -24.65
CA LEU A 491 -0.22 -30.63 -25.13
C LEU A 491 0.39 -29.74 -24.04
N TRP A 492 -0.44 -29.05 -23.27
CA TRP A 492 0.01 -28.20 -22.16
C TRP A 492 0.53 -29.01 -20.96
N LEU A 493 -0.17 -30.08 -20.55
CA LEU A 493 0.27 -31.00 -19.49
C LEU A 493 1.63 -31.65 -19.84
N THR A 494 1.91 -31.89 -21.12
CA THR A 494 3.21 -32.45 -21.56
C THR A 494 4.27 -31.37 -21.77
N SER A 495 3.87 -30.11 -21.95
CA SER A 495 4.80 -28.99 -22.14
C SER A 495 5.24 -28.37 -20.82
N ALA A 496 4.33 -28.28 -19.85
CA ALA A 496 4.58 -27.65 -18.56
C ALA A 496 3.78 -28.36 -17.42
N PRO A 497 4.04 -29.65 -17.15
CA PRO A 497 3.24 -30.47 -16.24
C PRO A 497 3.05 -29.85 -14.86
N ALA A 498 4.13 -29.41 -14.20
CA ALA A 498 4.04 -28.82 -12.85
C ALA A 498 3.16 -27.57 -12.84
N LYS A 499 3.38 -26.66 -13.80
CA LYS A 499 2.70 -25.36 -13.86
C LYS A 499 1.21 -25.51 -14.17
N VAL A 500 0.86 -26.35 -15.15
CA VAL A 500 -0.54 -26.61 -15.54
C VAL A 500 -1.27 -27.31 -14.40
N THR A 501 -0.64 -28.31 -13.77
CA THR A 501 -1.23 -29.01 -12.62
C THR A 501 -1.49 -28.05 -11.46
N ARG A 502 -0.53 -27.18 -11.12
CA ARG A 502 -0.68 -26.15 -10.08
C ARG A 502 -1.77 -25.13 -10.41
N MET A 503 -1.91 -24.74 -11.67
CA MET A 503 -2.98 -23.81 -12.09
C MET A 503 -4.36 -24.45 -11.97
N LEU A 504 -4.51 -25.69 -12.41
CA LEU A 504 -5.77 -26.43 -12.29
C LEU A 504 -6.10 -26.76 -10.82
N SER A 505 -5.10 -27.05 -9.98
CA SER A 505 -5.35 -27.44 -8.59
C SER A 505 -6.00 -26.33 -7.76
N TYR A 506 -5.85 -25.05 -8.13
CA TYR A 506 -6.61 -23.96 -7.48
C TYR A 506 -8.13 -24.17 -7.55
N PHE A 507 -8.61 -24.79 -8.64
CA PHE A 507 -10.03 -25.07 -8.85
C PHE A 507 -10.47 -26.42 -8.25
N TYR A 508 -9.58 -27.41 -8.16
CA TYR A 508 -9.93 -28.79 -7.77
C TYR A 508 -9.53 -29.20 -6.36
N CYS A 509 -8.59 -28.48 -5.73
CA CYS A 509 -8.09 -28.81 -4.40
C CYS A 509 -8.31 -27.62 -3.45
N ASP A 510 -8.82 -27.92 -2.26
CA ASP A 510 -8.86 -26.95 -1.18
C ASP A 510 -7.44 -26.78 -0.63
N ARG A 511 -6.93 -25.54 -0.63
CA ARG A 511 -5.60 -25.23 -0.08
C ARG A 511 -5.53 -25.39 1.44
N TYR A 512 -6.69 -25.43 2.11
CA TYR A 512 -6.81 -25.49 3.57
C TYR A 512 -7.55 -26.75 4.05
N GLY A 513 -7.90 -27.67 3.15
CA GLY A 513 -8.57 -28.95 3.47
C GLY A 513 -7.60 -30.11 3.74
N GLU A 514 -8.13 -31.32 3.97
CA GLU A 514 -7.32 -32.54 4.14
C GLU A 514 -6.45 -32.82 2.90
N LEU A 515 -5.15 -32.54 3.01
CA LEU A 515 -4.21 -32.34 1.91
C LEU A 515 -3.88 -33.58 1.05
N SER A 516 -4.19 -34.80 1.49
CA SER A 516 -3.68 -36.01 0.81
C SER A 516 -4.60 -36.59 -0.27
N ASP A 517 -5.86 -36.85 0.07
CA ASP A 517 -6.68 -37.74 -0.78
C ASP A 517 -7.26 -37.02 -1.99
N GLN A 518 -7.66 -35.76 -1.81
CA GLN A 518 -8.19 -34.93 -2.90
C GLN A 518 -7.11 -34.58 -3.92
N SER A 519 -5.92 -34.17 -3.45
CA SER A 519 -4.77 -33.84 -4.30
C SER A 519 -4.28 -35.06 -5.09
N HIS A 520 -4.25 -36.25 -4.48
CA HIS A 520 -3.90 -37.48 -5.18
C HIS A 520 -4.94 -37.87 -6.23
N SER A 521 -6.24 -37.88 -5.86
CA SER A 521 -7.33 -38.20 -6.77
C SER A 521 -7.35 -37.25 -7.97
N PHE A 522 -7.22 -35.95 -7.74
CA PHE A 522 -7.20 -34.95 -8.81
C PHE A 522 -6.07 -35.19 -9.82
N VAL A 523 -4.84 -35.45 -9.35
CA VAL A 523 -3.72 -35.75 -10.25
C VAL A 523 -3.92 -37.09 -10.97
N ASP A 524 -4.63 -38.05 -10.36
CA ASP A 524 -4.99 -39.31 -11.00
C ASP A 524 -6.06 -39.14 -12.09
N ASP A 525 -6.94 -38.14 -11.96
CA ASP A 525 -8.00 -37.81 -12.93
C ASP A 525 -7.49 -37.04 -14.17
N LEU A 526 -6.27 -36.49 -14.13
CA LEU A 526 -5.65 -35.80 -15.26
C LEU A 526 -4.97 -36.78 -16.24
N ASP A 527 -5.22 -36.58 -17.53
CA ASP A 527 -4.63 -37.37 -18.61
C ASP A 527 -3.20 -36.89 -18.96
N TYR A 528 -2.20 -37.42 -18.23
CA TYR A 528 -0.79 -37.18 -18.55
C TYR A 528 -0.27 -38.11 -19.65
N ASN A 529 0.63 -37.58 -20.49
CA ASN A 529 1.29 -38.38 -21.52
C ASN A 529 2.39 -39.33 -20.98
N SER A 530 2.94 -39.07 -19.78
CA SER A 530 3.95 -39.92 -19.18
C SER A 530 3.86 -39.97 -17.64
N GLU A 531 4.28 -41.09 -17.06
CA GLU A 531 4.37 -41.27 -15.60
C GLU A 531 5.29 -40.24 -14.93
N ILE A 532 6.31 -39.74 -15.65
CA ILE A 532 7.20 -38.69 -15.12
C ILE A 532 6.47 -37.35 -15.07
N ASP A 533 5.65 -37.02 -16.07
CA ASP A 533 4.84 -35.79 -16.07
C ASP A 533 3.82 -35.82 -14.94
N LYS A 534 3.15 -36.97 -14.75
CA LYS A 534 2.23 -37.21 -13.64
C LYS A 534 2.91 -37.07 -12.29
N LEU A 535 4.08 -37.71 -12.11
CA LEU A 535 4.88 -37.59 -10.90
C LEU A 535 5.34 -36.14 -10.66
N THR A 536 5.69 -35.41 -11.72
CA THR A 536 6.08 -33.99 -11.63
C THR A 536 4.91 -33.14 -11.12
N GLY A 537 3.71 -33.29 -11.71
CA GLY A 537 2.50 -32.60 -11.24
C GLY A 537 2.17 -32.93 -9.79
N ARG A 538 2.32 -34.20 -9.40
CA ARG A 538 2.07 -34.67 -8.03
C ARG A 538 3.04 -34.06 -7.01
N LEU A 539 4.34 -34.07 -7.30
CA LEU A 539 5.35 -33.51 -6.41
C LEU A 539 5.19 -31.98 -6.29
N GLU A 540 4.90 -31.27 -7.39
CA GLU A 540 4.62 -29.81 -7.33
C GLU A 540 3.46 -29.52 -6.38
N LEU A 541 2.36 -30.28 -6.49
CA LEU A 541 1.17 -30.06 -5.67
C LEU A 541 1.47 -30.29 -4.19
N LEU A 542 2.00 -31.47 -3.83
CA LEU A 542 2.34 -31.82 -2.44
C LEU A 542 3.34 -30.84 -1.83
N LEU A 543 4.42 -30.51 -2.56
CA LEU A 543 5.43 -29.57 -2.08
C LEU A 543 4.90 -28.15 -1.96
N SER A 544 3.84 -27.76 -2.67
CA SER A 544 3.22 -26.45 -2.51
C SER A 544 2.32 -26.35 -1.27
N GLN A 545 1.97 -27.50 -0.69
CA GLN A 545 0.84 -27.67 0.22
C GLN A 545 1.27 -28.07 1.66
N ILE A 546 2.29 -28.93 1.81
CA ILE A 546 2.75 -29.45 3.11
C ILE A 546 3.35 -28.36 4.02
N ASP A 547 2.91 -28.21 5.27
CA ASP A 547 3.61 -27.42 6.29
C ASP A 547 4.95 -28.09 6.69
N ARG A 548 6.02 -27.28 6.75
CA ARG A 548 7.37 -27.73 7.14
C ARG A 548 7.44 -28.19 8.61
N ARG A 549 6.43 -27.90 9.42
CA ARG A 549 6.40 -28.21 10.87
C ARG A 549 5.51 -29.39 11.22
N ASP A 550 4.65 -29.85 10.32
CA ASP A 550 3.70 -30.93 10.58
C ASP A 550 4.27 -32.29 10.13
N ASP A 551 4.61 -33.14 11.10
CA ASP A 551 5.19 -34.46 10.83
C ASP A 551 4.21 -35.41 10.12
N ASP A 552 2.90 -35.24 10.30
CA ASP A 552 1.88 -36.09 9.68
C ASP A 552 1.72 -35.72 8.21
N GLU A 553 1.71 -34.42 7.87
CA GLU A 553 1.72 -33.97 6.48
C GLU A 553 3.01 -34.33 5.74
N ILE A 554 4.18 -34.22 6.41
CA ILE A 554 5.47 -34.65 5.84
C ILE A 554 5.45 -36.15 5.52
N SER A 555 4.71 -36.96 6.29
CA SER A 555 4.60 -38.41 6.05
C SER A 555 3.96 -38.76 4.71
N LEU A 556 3.20 -37.84 4.09
CA LEU A 556 2.68 -38.01 2.72
C LEU A 556 3.80 -38.13 1.68
N MET A 557 5.00 -37.63 2.00
CA MET A 557 6.17 -37.69 1.14
C MET A 557 7.02 -38.95 1.36
N ASP A 558 6.75 -39.77 2.38
CA ASP A 558 7.58 -40.94 2.75
C ASP A 558 7.74 -41.92 1.57
N ILE A 559 6.68 -42.16 0.79
CA ILE A 559 6.74 -43.04 -0.39
C ILE A 559 7.75 -42.50 -1.42
N TYR A 560 7.81 -41.18 -1.61
CA TYR A 560 8.74 -40.56 -2.54
C TYR A 560 10.16 -40.49 -1.99
N PHE A 561 10.31 -40.35 -0.68
CA PHE A 561 11.60 -40.44 0.01
C PHE A 561 12.19 -41.84 -0.14
N ASP A 562 11.41 -42.88 0.12
CA ASP A 562 11.83 -44.29 -0.04
C ASP A 562 12.22 -44.59 -1.50
N GLN A 563 11.44 -44.08 -2.47
CA GLN A 563 11.77 -44.21 -3.89
C GLN A 563 13.05 -43.45 -4.25
N PHE A 564 13.25 -42.24 -3.72
CA PHE A 564 14.45 -41.44 -3.95
C PHE A 564 15.70 -42.13 -3.38
N GLU A 565 15.60 -42.72 -2.19
CA GLU A 565 16.67 -43.49 -1.55
C GLU A 565 17.02 -44.74 -2.37
N ALA A 566 16.03 -45.54 -2.78
CA ALA A 566 16.23 -46.70 -3.63
C ALA A 566 16.86 -46.33 -4.99
N GLN A 567 16.49 -45.18 -5.56
CA GLN A 567 17.06 -44.66 -6.81
C GLN A 567 18.54 -44.23 -6.68
N GLN A 568 19.05 -43.95 -5.48
CA GLN A 568 20.47 -43.68 -5.28
C GLN A 568 21.34 -44.92 -5.50
N GLN A 569 20.76 -46.11 -5.31
CA GLN A 569 21.48 -47.39 -5.36
C GLN A 569 21.37 -48.09 -6.73
N THR A 570 20.64 -47.52 -7.69
CA THR A 570 20.30 -48.17 -8.97
C THR A 570 20.88 -47.40 -10.18
N GLU A 571 21.28 -48.10 -11.25
CA GLU A 571 21.78 -47.48 -12.50
C GLU A 571 20.78 -46.50 -13.15
N GLN A 572 21.33 -45.55 -13.93
CA GLN A 572 20.74 -44.30 -14.46
C GLN A 572 19.32 -44.35 -15.06
N ASN A 573 18.80 -45.51 -15.48
CA ASN A 573 17.54 -45.60 -16.25
C ASN A 573 16.25 -45.74 -15.41
N LYS A 574 16.30 -45.67 -14.07
CA LYS A 574 15.11 -45.78 -13.18
C LYS A 574 14.90 -44.59 -12.22
N GLN A 575 15.59 -43.47 -12.43
CA GLN A 575 15.56 -42.33 -11.51
C GLN A 575 14.34 -41.42 -11.73
N HIS A 576 13.12 -41.95 -11.56
CA HIS A 576 11.88 -41.24 -11.86
C HIS A 576 11.65 -40.01 -10.95
N VAL A 577 11.94 -40.11 -9.64
CA VAL A 577 11.72 -38.99 -8.69
C VAL A 577 12.72 -37.87 -8.98
N ARG A 578 14.01 -38.20 -9.15
CA ARG A 578 15.02 -37.21 -9.55
C ARG A 578 14.70 -36.54 -10.89
N SER A 579 14.19 -37.29 -11.85
CA SER A 579 13.80 -36.74 -13.16
C SER A 579 12.61 -35.80 -13.05
N ALA A 580 11.65 -36.10 -12.17
CA ALA A 580 10.52 -35.23 -11.88
C ALA A 580 10.94 -33.97 -11.13
N LEU A 581 11.77 -34.09 -10.08
CA LEU A 581 12.30 -32.95 -9.31
C LEU A 581 13.05 -31.95 -10.20
N LYS A 582 13.87 -32.44 -11.15
CA LYS A 582 14.58 -31.59 -12.12
C LYS A 582 13.65 -30.83 -13.08
N ARG A 583 12.37 -31.18 -13.15
CA ARG A 583 11.32 -30.47 -13.92
C ARG A 583 10.51 -29.51 -13.05
N LEU A 584 10.73 -29.45 -11.74
CA LEU A 584 10.13 -28.48 -10.83
C LEU A 584 10.95 -27.20 -10.77
N ARG A 585 10.42 -26.17 -10.11
CA ARG A 585 11.23 -24.99 -9.79
C ARG A 585 12.32 -25.36 -8.77
N PRO A 586 13.52 -24.74 -8.84
CA PRO A 586 14.63 -25.03 -7.94
C PRO A 586 14.31 -24.86 -6.45
N ASP A 587 13.44 -23.92 -6.09
CA ASP A 587 12.92 -23.73 -4.72
C ASP A 587 12.09 -24.93 -4.23
N ALA A 588 11.25 -25.51 -5.10
CA ALA A 588 10.50 -26.73 -4.80
C ALA A 588 11.42 -27.95 -4.68
N GLU A 589 12.46 -28.06 -5.51
CA GLU A 589 13.48 -29.10 -5.38
C GLU A 589 14.24 -28.98 -4.05
N LEU A 590 14.66 -27.76 -3.66
CA LEU A 590 15.26 -27.51 -2.36
C LEU A 590 14.31 -27.95 -1.24
N ARG A 591 13.05 -27.52 -1.26
CA ARG A 591 12.05 -27.90 -0.25
C ARG A 591 11.93 -29.41 -0.11
N PHE A 592 11.92 -30.17 -1.20
CA PHE A 592 11.92 -31.63 -1.14
C PHE A 592 13.14 -32.18 -0.38
N ILE A 593 14.33 -31.66 -0.68
CA ILE A 593 15.59 -32.10 -0.04
C ILE A 593 15.60 -31.75 1.45
N GLU A 594 15.10 -30.57 1.84
CA GLU A 594 15.01 -30.19 3.24
C GLU A 594 14.08 -31.11 4.04
N LEU A 595 12.90 -31.40 3.51
CA LEU A 595 11.94 -32.32 4.14
C LEU A 595 12.50 -33.75 4.21
N LEU A 596 13.19 -34.19 3.15
CA LEU A 596 13.88 -35.49 3.14
C LEU A 596 14.91 -35.57 4.26
N GLU A 597 15.77 -34.57 4.43
CA GLU A 597 16.81 -34.57 5.47
C GLU A 597 16.23 -34.43 6.88
N GLN A 598 15.14 -33.67 7.04
CA GLN A 598 14.39 -33.62 8.30
C GLN A 598 13.84 -35.00 8.69
N ARG A 599 13.22 -35.71 7.74
CA ARG A 599 12.56 -37.00 7.98
C ARG A 599 13.53 -38.20 7.94
N ARG A 600 14.66 -38.06 7.24
CA ARG A 600 15.72 -39.05 7.06
C ARG A 600 17.12 -38.41 7.22
N PRO A 601 17.54 -38.03 8.44
CA PRO A 601 18.78 -37.28 8.69
C PRO A 601 20.08 -37.99 8.27
N ASN A 602 20.01 -39.31 8.03
CA ASN A 602 21.15 -40.11 7.61
C ASN A 602 21.43 -40.02 6.10
N ILE A 603 20.47 -39.53 5.31
CA ILE A 603 20.66 -39.31 3.88
C ILE A 603 21.44 -38.01 3.72
N LYS A 604 22.67 -38.12 3.19
CA LYS A 604 23.47 -36.95 2.81
C LYS A 604 23.30 -36.68 1.34
N THR A 605 22.88 -35.48 0.98
CA THR A 605 22.75 -35.06 -0.41
C THR A 605 23.96 -34.20 -0.82
N SER A 606 24.41 -34.33 -2.07
CA SER A 606 25.38 -33.38 -2.67
C SER A 606 24.67 -32.18 -3.31
N TYR A 607 23.38 -32.00 -3.00
CA TYR A 607 22.49 -31.07 -3.68
C TYR A 607 22.87 -29.62 -3.40
N TYR A 608 23.15 -29.27 -2.14
CA TYR A 608 23.40 -27.89 -1.73
C TYR A 608 24.61 -27.26 -2.43
N ASP A 609 25.67 -28.02 -2.66
CA ASP A 609 26.85 -27.55 -3.40
C ASP A 609 26.50 -27.22 -4.85
N GLU A 610 25.78 -28.12 -5.53
CA GLU A 610 25.38 -27.94 -6.93
C GLU A 610 24.38 -26.78 -7.08
N ALA A 611 23.37 -26.73 -6.22
CA ALA A 611 22.33 -25.70 -6.21
C ALA A 611 22.90 -24.31 -5.91
N LEU A 612 23.87 -24.20 -5.00
CA LEU A 612 24.50 -22.92 -4.66
C LEU A 612 25.32 -22.39 -5.85
N LEU A 613 26.09 -23.27 -6.49
CA LEU A 613 26.86 -22.93 -7.67
C LEU A 613 25.95 -22.61 -8.87
N ASP A 614 24.82 -23.30 -9.04
CA ASP A 614 23.83 -22.99 -10.07
C ASP A 614 23.18 -21.63 -9.86
N SER A 615 22.85 -21.28 -8.61
CA SER A 615 22.29 -19.97 -8.26
C SER A 615 23.26 -18.83 -8.57
N ILE A 616 24.55 -19.04 -8.30
CA ILE A 616 25.61 -18.09 -8.68
C ILE A 616 25.77 -18.03 -10.20
N ARG A 617 25.83 -19.18 -10.90
CA ARG A 617 25.91 -19.22 -12.38
C ARG A 617 24.78 -18.43 -13.02
N TYR A 618 23.56 -18.63 -12.51
CA TYR A 618 22.37 -17.96 -12.99
C TYR A 618 22.49 -16.45 -12.84
N THR A 619 22.76 -16.00 -11.61
CA THR A 619 22.81 -14.57 -11.27
C THR A 619 23.90 -13.84 -12.07
N VAL A 620 25.08 -14.44 -12.19
CA VAL A 620 26.18 -13.89 -12.99
C VAL A 620 25.79 -13.82 -14.48
N SER A 621 25.19 -14.88 -15.02
CA SER A 621 24.74 -14.91 -16.43
C SER A 621 23.68 -13.85 -16.70
N GLU A 622 22.75 -13.67 -15.77
CA GLU A 622 21.67 -12.70 -15.87
C GLU A 622 22.22 -11.27 -15.89
N GLN A 623 23.10 -10.93 -14.95
CA GLN A 623 23.72 -9.60 -14.88
C GLN A 623 24.62 -9.30 -16.09
N MET A 624 25.34 -10.30 -16.62
CA MET A 624 26.08 -10.16 -17.88
C MET A 624 25.14 -9.96 -19.08
N GLY A 625 24.03 -10.71 -19.12
CA GLY A 625 23.03 -10.66 -20.17
C GLY A 625 22.34 -9.30 -20.26
N ARG A 626 21.91 -8.74 -19.13
CA ARG A 626 21.25 -7.40 -19.04
C ARG A 626 22.02 -6.28 -19.74
N ARG A 627 23.34 -6.43 -19.90
CA ARG A 627 24.24 -5.42 -20.49
C ARG A 627 24.64 -5.74 -21.94
N SER A 628 24.15 -6.84 -22.51
CA SER A 628 24.46 -7.25 -23.87
C SER A 628 23.64 -6.42 -24.89
N PRO A 629 24.27 -5.87 -25.94
CA PRO A 629 23.58 -5.07 -26.96
C PRO A 629 22.49 -5.83 -27.76
N ASN A 630 22.47 -7.17 -27.69
CA ASN A 630 21.61 -8.04 -28.50
C ASN A 630 20.48 -8.72 -27.68
N GLY A 631 20.08 -8.14 -26.54
CA GLY A 631 19.18 -8.79 -25.57
C GLY A 631 19.95 -9.67 -24.57
N TYR A 632 19.29 -10.31 -23.59
CA TYR A 632 20.01 -10.89 -22.43
C TYR A 632 20.77 -12.20 -22.75
N ALA A 633 21.01 -12.50 -24.02
CA ALA A 633 21.85 -13.61 -24.44
C ALA A 633 23.34 -13.28 -24.20
N ILE A 634 24.00 -14.12 -23.39
CA ILE A 634 25.45 -14.06 -23.18
C ILE A 634 26.20 -14.73 -24.35
N THR A 635 27.38 -14.21 -24.67
CA THR A 635 28.28 -14.77 -25.68
C THR A 635 28.91 -16.09 -25.22
N LYS A 636 29.46 -16.87 -26.18
CA LYS A 636 30.22 -18.09 -25.86
C LYS A 636 31.43 -17.83 -24.95
N GLU A 637 32.02 -16.63 -25.02
CA GLU A 637 33.14 -16.24 -24.17
C GLU A 637 32.66 -15.93 -22.75
N GLN A 638 31.60 -15.14 -22.61
CA GLN A 638 30.96 -14.88 -21.30
C GLN A 638 30.48 -16.18 -20.63
N SER A 639 29.91 -17.11 -21.40
CA SER A 639 29.53 -18.43 -20.86
C SER A 639 30.74 -19.21 -20.30
N LYS A 640 31.91 -19.16 -20.95
CA LYS A 640 33.14 -19.75 -20.38
C LYS A 640 33.59 -19.03 -19.11
N THR A 641 33.41 -17.72 -19.03
CA THR A 641 33.72 -16.94 -17.83
C THR A 641 32.82 -17.34 -16.67
N VAL A 642 31.51 -17.50 -16.88
CA VAL A 642 30.56 -17.96 -15.86
C VAL A 642 30.96 -19.34 -15.30
N GLU A 643 31.32 -20.27 -16.19
CA GLU A 643 31.82 -21.60 -15.78
C GLU A 643 33.13 -21.50 -14.99
N TRP A 644 34.05 -20.63 -15.42
CA TRP A 644 35.31 -20.41 -14.73
C TRP A 644 35.10 -19.84 -13.31
N ILE A 645 34.23 -18.84 -13.14
CA ILE A 645 33.88 -18.24 -11.83
C ILE A 645 33.38 -19.35 -10.89
N SER A 646 32.43 -20.14 -11.36
CA SER A 646 31.83 -21.22 -10.56
C SER A 646 32.86 -22.30 -10.21
N ALA A 647 33.74 -22.64 -11.14
CA ALA A 647 34.83 -23.59 -10.91
C ALA A 647 35.89 -23.07 -9.92
N GLN A 648 36.10 -21.75 -9.82
CA GLN A 648 36.98 -21.19 -8.77
C GLN A 648 36.34 -21.37 -7.40
N ILE A 649 35.06 -21.04 -7.25
CA ILE A 649 34.33 -21.15 -5.98
C ILE A 649 34.26 -22.62 -5.50
N ALA A 650 34.04 -23.55 -6.43
CA ALA A 650 33.94 -24.98 -6.19
C ALA A 650 35.27 -25.69 -5.85
N GLN A 651 36.40 -24.97 -5.77
CA GLN A 651 37.68 -25.61 -5.43
C GLN A 651 37.65 -26.21 -4.02
N THR A 652 38.13 -27.44 -3.89
CA THR A 652 38.27 -28.11 -2.58
C THR A 652 39.41 -27.55 -1.74
N THR A 653 40.26 -26.70 -2.33
CA THR A 653 41.32 -25.95 -1.67
C THR A 653 40.92 -24.48 -1.51
N LEU A 654 41.36 -23.86 -0.41
CA LEU A 654 41.18 -22.43 -0.17
C LEU A 654 41.89 -21.60 -1.25
N LEU A 655 41.15 -20.70 -1.90
CA LEU A 655 41.68 -19.81 -2.94
C LEU A 655 42.76 -18.85 -2.40
N ASN A 656 44.00 -18.86 -2.88
CA ASN A 656 44.98 -17.89 -2.35
C ASN A 656 44.62 -16.43 -2.73
N SER A 657 45.32 -15.44 -2.15
CA SER A 657 45.01 -14.01 -2.38
C SER A 657 45.09 -13.59 -3.85
N GLU A 658 45.98 -14.19 -4.66
CA GLU A 658 46.10 -13.93 -6.09
C GLU A 658 44.91 -14.48 -6.88
N GLN A 659 44.47 -15.70 -6.54
CA GLN A 659 43.28 -16.33 -7.15
C GLN A 659 42.00 -15.55 -6.80
N LEU A 660 41.86 -15.14 -5.54
CA LEU A 660 40.72 -14.33 -5.10
C LEU A 660 40.69 -12.97 -5.78
N GLN A 661 41.84 -12.29 -5.90
CA GLN A 661 41.92 -11.01 -6.60
C GLN A 661 41.56 -11.18 -8.09
N THR A 662 42.06 -12.24 -8.74
CA THR A 662 41.73 -12.54 -10.15
C THR A 662 40.24 -12.79 -10.33
N LEU A 663 39.61 -13.51 -9.38
CA LEU A 663 38.17 -13.75 -9.38
C LEU A 663 37.39 -12.44 -9.22
N LEU A 664 37.77 -11.60 -8.26
CA LEU A 664 37.15 -10.30 -8.01
C LEU A 664 37.31 -9.33 -9.19
N ASP A 665 38.50 -9.27 -9.79
CA ASP A 665 38.78 -8.46 -10.99
C ASP A 665 37.91 -8.91 -12.16
N THR A 666 37.70 -10.22 -12.31
CA THR A 666 36.81 -10.77 -13.33
C THR A 666 35.36 -10.36 -13.08
N LEU A 667 34.85 -10.54 -11.85
CA LEU A 667 33.49 -10.10 -11.47
C LEU A 667 33.31 -8.60 -11.70
N THR A 668 34.30 -7.79 -11.35
CA THR A 668 34.30 -6.33 -11.54
C THR A 668 34.31 -5.96 -13.02
N THR A 669 35.11 -6.64 -13.85
CA THR A 669 35.18 -6.42 -15.31
C THR A 669 33.83 -6.61 -15.99
N TYR A 670 33.04 -7.57 -15.50
CA TYR A 670 31.68 -7.83 -15.98
C TYR A 670 30.59 -7.14 -15.16
N PHE A 671 30.98 -6.25 -14.24
CA PHE A 671 30.10 -5.45 -13.41
C PHE A 671 29.06 -6.26 -12.61
N ILE A 672 29.50 -7.38 -12.04
CA ILE A 672 28.68 -8.19 -11.13
C ILE A 672 28.67 -7.51 -9.76
N SER A 673 27.50 -7.09 -9.30
CA SER A 673 27.35 -6.31 -8.06
C SER A 673 27.11 -7.16 -6.82
N ASP A 674 26.38 -8.26 -7.01
CA ASP A 674 25.82 -9.15 -5.99
C ASP A 674 25.51 -10.53 -6.58
N PHE A 675 25.19 -11.47 -5.71
CA PHE A 675 24.65 -12.77 -6.04
C PHE A 675 23.20 -12.91 -5.53
N ASP A 676 22.43 -11.82 -5.53
CA ASP A 676 21.01 -11.86 -5.16
C ASP A 676 20.22 -12.64 -6.21
N THR A 677 19.43 -13.61 -5.76
CA THR A 677 18.69 -14.50 -6.65
C THR A 677 17.30 -13.96 -6.99
N SER A 678 16.85 -14.24 -8.21
CA SER A 678 15.50 -13.91 -8.67
C SER A 678 14.44 -14.88 -8.09
N TYR A 679 13.16 -14.48 -8.11
CA TYR A 679 12.04 -15.32 -7.64
C TYR A 679 12.11 -16.77 -8.14
N GLY A 680 11.88 -17.76 -7.27
CA GLY A 680 11.89 -19.19 -7.61
C GLY A 680 13.29 -19.84 -7.68
N ILE A 681 14.36 -19.09 -7.41
CA ILE A 681 15.72 -19.60 -7.22
C ILE A 681 16.06 -19.52 -5.73
N PRO A 682 16.50 -20.62 -5.10
CA PRO A 682 16.98 -20.61 -3.72
C PRO A 682 18.02 -19.51 -3.48
N GLY A 683 17.85 -18.77 -2.39
CA GLY A 683 18.83 -17.75 -2.00
C GLY A 683 20.13 -18.37 -1.49
N ILE A 684 21.20 -17.57 -1.44
CA ILE A 684 22.46 -18.01 -0.85
C ILE A 684 22.28 -18.24 0.65
N ASP A 685 21.40 -17.48 1.30
CA ASP A 685 21.04 -17.61 2.71
C ASP A 685 20.55 -19.01 3.07
N GLU A 686 19.74 -19.65 2.21
CA GLU A 686 19.20 -20.99 2.44
C GLU A 686 20.23 -22.10 2.15
N LEU A 687 21.03 -21.91 1.10
CA LEU A 687 21.95 -22.94 0.60
C LEU A 687 23.33 -22.93 1.27
N TYR A 688 23.85 -21.74 1.61
CA TYR A 688 25.20 -21.54 2.11
C TYR A 688 25.47 -22.39 3.34
N TRP A 689 24.59 -22.35 4.35
CA TRP A 689 24.79 -23.02 5.63
C TRP A 689 24.80 -24.56 5.54
N LYS A 690 24.28 -25.12 4.44
CA LYS A 690 24.22 -26.57 4.18
C LYS A 690 25.23 -27.04 3.14
N ALA A 691 25.89 -26.11 2.46
CA ALA A 691 26.96 -26.40 1.52
C ALA A 691 28.22 -26.95 2.23
N SER A 692 29.12 -27.55 1.45
CA SER A 692 30.38 -28.07 1.93
C SER A 692 31.27 -26.96 2.50
N PRO A 693 32.04 -27.23 3.58
CA PRO A 693 32.87 -26.21 4.24
C PRO A 693 33.85 -25.46 3.32
N HIS A 694 34.39 -26.14 2.30
CA HIS A 694 35.31 -25.50 1.35
C HIS A 694 34.64 -24.46 0.45
N ILE A 695 33.38 -24.69 0.04
CA ILE A 695 32.59 -23.72 -0.72
C ILE A 695 32.21 -22.55 0.18
N GLN A 696 31.77 -22.84 1.40
CA GLN A 696 31.46 -21.83 2.42
C GLN A 696 32.65 -20.92 2.68
N ASP A 697 33.85 -21.49 2.87
CA ASP A 697 35.07 -20.74 3.11
C ASP A 697 35.52 -19.93 1.90
N ASN A 698 35.44 -20.47 0.68
CA ASN A 698 35.80 -19.73 -0.53
C ASN A 698 34.86 -18.54 -0.77
N LEU A 699 33.56 -18.72 -0.57
CA LEU A 699 32.57 -17.64 -0.66
C LEU A 699 32.77 -16.61 0.44
N LEU A 700 32.97 -17.02 1.69
CA LEU A 700 33.17 -16.10 2.80
C LEU A 700 34.47 -15.29 2.62
N ARG A 701 35.51 -15.87 2.02
CA ARG A 701 36.75 -15.16 1.68
C ARG A 701 36.57 -14.21 0.50
N LEU A 702 35.70 -14.54 -0.46
CA LEU A 702 35.31 -13.61 -1.51
C LEU A 702 34.49 -12.44 -0.94
N PHE A 703 33.55 -12.71 -0.02
CA PHE A 703 32.76 -11.69 0.68
C PHE A 703 33.61 -10.85 1.64
N ALA A 704 34.64 -11.42 2.25
CA ALA A 704 35.63 -10.69 3.05
C ALA A 704 36.38 -9.63 2.22
N LEU A 705 36.64 -9.92 0.93
CA LEU A 705 37.26 -8.98 0.00
C LEU A 705 36.27 -7.98 -0.58
N ASN A 706 35.06 -8.44 -0.91
CA ASN A 706 33.99 -7.58 -1.40
C ASN A 706 32.63 -7.95 -0.79
N PRO A 707 32.25 -7.32 0.34
CA PRO A 707 31.00 -7.61 1.04
C PRO A 707 29.74 -7.36 0.24
N SER A 708 29.79 -6.49 -0.79
CA SER A 708 28.61 -6.19 -1.61
C SER A 708 28.10 -7.37 -2.41
N LEU A 709 28.94 -8.39 -2.61
CA LEU A 709 28.61 -9.55 -3.44
C LEU A 709 27.48 -10.43 -2.85
N GLY A 710 27.13 -10.28 -1.57
CA GLY A 710 26.06 -11.09 -0.97
C GLY A 710 26.15 -11.28 0.54
N LEU A 711 27.04 -10.56 1.24
CA LEU A 711 27.26 -10.79 2.67
C LEU A 711 25.99 -10.60 3.51
N LYS A 712 25.13 -9.64 3.13
CA LYS A 712 23.83 -9.38 3.77
C LYS A 712 22.92 -10.60 3.81
N GLN A 713 22.98 -11.47 2.80
CA GLN A 713 22.15 -12.68 2.78
C GLN A 713 22.57 -13.67 3.89
N LEU A 714 23.79 -13.58 4.42
CA LEU A 714 24.25 -14.44 5.50
C LEU A 714 23.81 -13.97 6.90
N GLU A 715 23.05 -12.87 6.99
CA GLU A 715 22.50 -12.38 8.25
C GLU A 715 21.43 -13.34 8.76
N ASN A 716 21.74 -14.09 9.82
CA ASN A 716 20.77 -15.01 10.43
C ASN A 716 21.02 -15.15 11.94
N GLU A 717 20.26 -14.41 12.75
CA GLU A 717 20.40 -14.38 14.21
C GLU A 717 20.21 -15.76 14.89
N ARG A 718 19.54 -16.71 14.22
CA ARG A 718 19.33 -18.07 14.75
C ARG A 718 20.56 -18.96 14.55
N VAL A 719 21.43 -18.64 13.59
CA VAL A 719 22.59 -19.46 13.20
C VAL A 719 23.90 -18.79 13.59
N LEU A 720 24.05 -17.50 13.30
CA LEU A 720 25.28 -16.73 13.55
C LEU A 720 24.97 -15.25 13.81
N SER A 721 25.36 -14.73 14.97
CA SER A 721 25.16 -13.32 15.28
C SER A 721 26.05 -12.40 14.42
N LEU A 722 25.63 -11.16 14.18
CA LEU A 722 26.41 -10.17 13.42
C LEU A 722 27.85 -9.98 13.95
N PRO A 723 28.11 -9.90 15.27
CA PRO A 723 29.47 -9.88 15.81
C PRO A 723 30.31 -11.11 15.44
N GLU A 724 29.72 -12.31 15.48
CA GLU A 724 30.41 -13.55 15.13
C GLU A 724 30.70 -13.64 13.63
N LEU A 725 29.78 -13.18 12.78
CA LEU A 725 30.00 -13.04 11.34
C LEU A 725 31.16 -12.07 11.04
N CYS A 726 31.19 -10.90 11.69
CA CYS A 726 32.29 -9.94 11.57
C CYS A 726 33.63 -10.55 12.00
N GLN A 727 33.63 -11.31 13.10
CA GLN A 727 34.81 -12.03 13.58
C GLN A 727 35.31 -13.05 12.55
N GLN A 728 34.41 -13.86 11.97
CA GLN A 728 34.79 -14.87 10.97
C GLN A 728 35.35 -14.26 9.68
N LEU A 729 34.84 -13.09 9.26
CA LEU A 729 35.36 -12.34 8.12
C LEU A 729 36.76 -11.79 8.43
N TYR A 730 36.95 -11.23 9.63
CA TYR A 730 38.24 -10.70 10.06
C TYR A 730 39.33 -11.77 10.14
N GLU A 731 38.99 -12.97 10.63
CA GLU A 731 39.87 -14.14 10.64
C GLU A 731 40.25 -14.64 9.23
N ARG A 732 39.51 -14.19 8.22
CA ARG A 732 39.68 -14.50 6.79
C ARG A 732 40.29 -13.34 6.00
N ASP A 733 41.06 -12.50 6.69
CA ASP A 733 41.80 -11.35 6.14
C ASP A 733 40.90 -10.25 5.56
N ALA A 734 39.63 -10.16 5.99
CA ALA A 734 38.80 -9.02 5.64
C ALA A 734 39.42 -7.72 6.15
N GLN A 735 39.51 -6.72 5.29
CA GLN A 735 40.00 -5.42 5.70
C GLN A 735 38.94 -4.75 6.59
N LEU A 736 39.31 -4.44 7.85
CA LEU A 736 38.40 -3.82 8.82
C LEU A 736 37.71 -2.56 8.28
N ILE A 737 38.41 -1.75 7.46
CA ILE A 737 37.82 -0.56 6.83
C ILE A 737 36.72 -0.90 5.82
N VAL A 738 36.90 -1.97 5.04
CA VAL A 738 35.91 -2.42 4.04
C VAL A 738 34.67 -2.96 4.75
N LEU A 739 34.86 -3.78 5.79
CA LEU A 739 33.77 -4.30 6.61
C LEU A 739 33.03 -3.18 7.35
N LEU A 740 33.75 -2.22 7.94
CA LEU A 740 33.14 -1.09 8.64
C LEU A 740 32.28 -0.25 7.69
N LYS A 741 32.80 0.07 6.49
CA LYS A 741 32.03 0.79 5.45
C LYS A 741 30.76 0.04 5.06
N TYR A 742 30.84 -1.28 4.94
CA TYR A 742 29.68 -2.11 4.63
C TYR A 742 28.66 -2.14 5.78
N ALA A 743 29.10 -2.37 7.01
CA ALA A 743 28.25 -2.39 8.21
C ALA A 743 27.51 -1.06 8.43
N ILE A 744 28.18 0.08 8.18
CA ILE A 744 27.55 1.41 8.19
C ILE A 744 26.47 1.51 7.09
N LYS A 745 26.76 1.01 5.88
CA LYS A 745 25.80 1.01 4.76
C LYS A 745 24.55 0.17 5.08
N GLN A 746 24.70 -0.95 5.77
CA GLN A 746 23.61 -1.87 6.13
C GLN A 746 22.96 -1.57 7.49
N HIS A 747 23.39 -0.52 8.21
CA HIS A 747 22.87 -0.17 9.54
C HIS A 747 23.03 -1.27 10.60
N TRP A 748 24.15 -2.01 10.61
CA TRP A 748 24.43 -3.08 11.58
C TRP A 748 24.82 -2.55 12.97
N VAL A 749 23.86 -2.02 13.73
CA VAL A 749 24.08 -1.45 15.08
C VAL A 749 24.72 -2.49 16.01
N ASP A 750 24.22 -3.72 16.02
CA ASP A 750 24.68 -4.79 16.93
C ASP A 750 26.12 -5.25 16.67
N ALA A 751 26.66 -5.00 15.47
CA ALA A 751 28.06 -5.28 15.15
C ALA A 751 29.02 -4.20 15.69
N MET A 752 28.53 -2.98 15.97
CA MET A 752 29.39 -1.85 16.33
C MET A 752 30.22 -2.10 17.60
N PRO A 753 29.67 -2.68 18.69
CA PRO A 753 30.48 -3.03 19.87
C PRO A 753 31.66 -3.98 19.58
N TRP A 754 31.57 -4.82 18.53
CA TRP A 754 32.69 -5.66 18.09
C TRP A 754 33.79 -4.83 17.42
N PHE A 755 33.44 -3.85 16.58
CA PHE A 755 34.39 -2.92 15.97
C PHE A 755 35.11 -2.06 17.03
N ALA A 756 34.40 -1.64 18.09
CA ALA A 756 34.98 -0.85 19.19
C ALA A 756 36.09 -1.61 19.95
N LYS A 757 36.04 -2.94 19.98
CA LYS A 757 37.04 -3.79 20.65
C LYS A 757 38.30 -3.99 19.80
N GLN A 758 38.29 -3.62 18.53
CA GLN A 758 39.46 -3.72 17.65
C GLN A 758 40.45 -2.58 17.94
N THR A 759 41.74 -2.89 18.07
CA THR A 759 42.78 -2.00 18.63
C THR A 759 43.13 -0.73 17.81
N ASP A 760 42.38 -0.38 16.77
CA ASP A 760 42.72 0.74 15.86
C ASP A 760 41.48 1.40 15.20
N LEU A 761 40.29 1.34 15.83
CA LEU A 761 39.04 1.83 15.23
C LEU A 761 39.15 3.28 14.73
N LYS A 762 39.81 4.16 15.49
CA LYS A 762 40.04 5.57 15.12
C LYS A 762 40.72 5.73 13.76
N ARG A 763 41.76 4.95 13.49
CA ARG A 763 42.48 5.00 12.22
C ARG A 763 41.59 4.61 11.04
N TYR A 764 40.62 3.72 11.28
CA TYR A 764 39.67 3.32 10.24
C TYR A 764 38.57 4.37 10.05
N THR A 765 38.05 4.96 11.13
CA THR A 765 37.05 6.02 11.04
C THR A 765 37.61 7.30 10.39
N GLU A 766 38.90 7.58 10.53
CA GLU A 766 39.61 8.65 9.78
C GLU A 766 39.73 8.40 8.26
N GLN A 767 39.55 7.15 7.81
CA GLN A 767 39.57 6.77 6.38
C GLN A 767 38.17 6.74 5.75
N LEU A 768 37.12 7.03 6.53
CA LEU A 768 35.76 7.13 6.03
C LEU A 768 35.57 8.43 5.24
N GLU A 769 34.79 8.36 4.17
CA GLU A 769 34.28 9.57 3.54
C GLU A 769 33.37 10.32 4.52
N ILE A 770 33.24 11.64 4.38
CA ILE A 770 32.47 12.45 5.34
C ILE A 770 31.02 11.97 5.45
N SER A 771 30.40 11.55 4.33
CA SER A 771 29.06 10.96 4.34
C SER A 771 28.97 9.66 5.15
N GLN A 772 29.99 8.80 5.07
CA GLN A 772 30.09 7.55 5.82
C GLN A 772 30.39 7.82 7.30
N LEU A 773 31.24 8.81 7.60
CA LEU A 773 31.58 9.22 8.96
C LEU A 773 30.37 9.81 9.69
N LEU A 774 29.55 10.62 9.01
CA LEU A 774 28.30 11.14 9.57
C LEU A 774 27.33 10.00 9.92
N LYS A 775 27.10 9.06 8.99
CA LYS A 775 26.26 7.88 9.23
C LYS A 775 26.80 7.01 10.37
N PHE A 776 28.12 6.83 10.44
CA PHE A 776 28.74 6.11 11.55
C PHE A 776 28.45 6.78 12.89
N ILE A 777 28.71 8.09 13.01
CA ILE A 777 28.49 8.85 14.24
C ILE A 777 27.02 8.82 14.67
N GLU A 778 26.07 8.90 13.72
CA GLU A 778 24.64 8.74 14.00
C GLU A 778 24.31 7.33 14.50
N LEU A 779 24.81 6.29 13.83
CA LEU A 779 24.54 4.89 14.14
C LEU A 779 25.02 4.52 15.56
N VAL A 780 26.16 5.07 15.99
CA VAL A 780 26.77 4.76 17.30
C VAL A 780 26.46 5.79 18.39
N ALA A 781 25.63 6.81 18.10
CA ALA A 781 25.37 7.92 19.01
C ALA A 781 24.80 7.48 20.38
N ASN A 782 24.05 6.36 20.39
CA ASN A 782 23.41 5.79 21.56
C ASN A 782 24.22 4.71 22.28
N LEU A 783 25.41 4.38 21.78
CA LEU A 783 26.26 3.32 22.35
C LEU A 783 27.34 3.93 23.27
N PRO A 784 27.30 3.65 24.59
CA PRO A 784 28.22 4.27 25.57
C PRO A 784 29.70 4.13 25.21
N GLU A 785 30.08 3.01 24.59
CA GLU A 785 31.44 2.67 24.19
C GLU A 785 32.05 3.65 23.18
N PHE A 786 31.22 4.40 22.45
CA PHE A 786 31.65 5.31 21.38
C PHE A 786 31.71 6.77 21.80
N THR A 787 31.23 7.13 22.99
CA THR A 787 31.17 8.51 23.51
C THR A 787 32.54 9.23 23.41
N THR A 788 33.61 8.53 23.78
CA THR A 788 34.98 9.06 23.73
C THR A 788 35.42 9.33 22.29
N LEU A 789 35.16 8.38 21.38
CA LEU A 789 35.54 8.50 19.96
C LEU A 789 34.75 9.62 19.27
N ILE A 790 33.44 9.73 19.51
CA ILE A 790 32.58 10.80 18.97
C ILE A 790 33.11 12.18 19.39
N SER A 791 33.53 12.32 20.65
CA SER A 791 34.02 13.59 21.20
C SER A 791 35.32 14.07 20.54
N GLU A 792 36.15 13.17 20.02
CA GLU A 792 37.37 13.52 19.30
C GLU A 792 37.10 14.19 17.94
N TYR A 793 35.90 13.98 17.37
CA TYR A 793 35.47 14.62 16.13
C TYR A 793 34.91 16.03 16.30
N ALA A 794 34.82 16.55 17.54
CA ALA A 794 34.33 17.90 17.81
C ALA A 794 35.14 19.02 17.14
N GLN A 795 36.40 18.74 16.76
CA GLN A 795 37.29 19.68 16.05
C GLN A 795 37.61 19.24 14.61
N HIS A 796 36.80 18.35 14.03
CA HIS A 796 37.04 17.80 12.69
C HIS A 796 37.00 18.88 11.59
N ALA A 797 37.75 18.73 10.50
CA ALA A 797 37.84 19.77 9.45
C ALA A 797 36.50 20.06 8.75
N SER A 798 35.60 19.09 8.68
CA SER A 798 34.23 19.28 8.17
C SER A 798 33.32 19.83 9.26
N LEU A 799 32.69 20.96 8.98
CA LEU A 799 31.72 21.58 9.89
C LEU A 799 30.50 20.68 10.10
N LYS A 800 30.16 19.82 9.14
CA LYS A 800 29.03 18.89 9.28
C LYS A 800 29.21 17.93 10.44
N VAL A 801 30.41 17.38 10.52
CA VAL A 801 30.83 16.46 11.58
C VAL A 801 30.86 17.20 12.92
N GLN A 802 31.40 18.41 12.97
CA GLN A 802 31.41 19.21 14.21
C GLN A 802 30.00 19.48 14.74
N GLN A 803 29.07 19.85 13.86
CA GLN A 803 27.68 20.14 14.23
C GLN A 803 26.92 18.89 14.70
N LEU A 804 27.09 17.74 14.04
CA LEU A 804 26.50 16.48 14.48
C LEU A 804 27.02 16.06 15.86
N VAL A 805 28.33 16.18 16.09
CA VAL A 805 28.94 15.90 17.40
C VAL A 805 28.40 16.85 18.47
N ALA A 806 28.28 18.14 18.17
CA ALA A 806 27.70 19.13 19.09
C ALA A 806 26.23 18.83 19.39
N ASP A 807 25.47 18.35 18.40
CA ASP A 807 24.06 17.99 18.56
C ASP A 807 23.86 16.74 19.42
N ILE A 808 24.70 15.72 19.23
CA ILE A 808 24.75 14.52 20.09
C ILE A 808 25.13 14.91 21.52
N GLN A 809 26.18 15.73 21.69
CA GLN A 809 26.61 16.23 23.02
C GLN A 809 25.55 17.12 23.69
N ALA A 810 24.73 17.81 22.91
CA ALA A 810 23.59 18.60 23.39
C ALA A 810 22.36 17.75 23.74
N GLY A 811 22.44 16.42 23.64
CA GLY A 811 21.37 15.51 24.03
C GLY A 811 20.27 15.33 22.99
N LYS A 812 20.43 15.84 21.76
CA LYS A 812 19.43 15.69 20.70
C LYS A 812 19.28 14.25 20.19
N TYR A 813 20.28 13.41 20.44
CA TYR A 813 20.33 12.02 19.99
C TYR A 813 20.22 11.01 21.14
N LEU A 814 20.26 11.45 22.41
CA LEU A 814 20.09 10.58 23.58
C LEU A 814 18.63 10.13 23.69
N HIS A 815 18.39 8.82 23.85
CA HIS A 815 17.09 8.35 24.33
C HIS A 815 16.75 9.05 25.64
N ALA A 816 15.46 9.38 25.82
CA ALA A 816 14.92 9.66 27.13
C ALA A 816 15.41 8.56 28.07
N ALA A 817 16.18 8.93 29.10
CA ALA A 817 16.49 7.98 30.16
C ALA A 817 15.14 7.39 30.59
N LEU A 818 15.02 6.06 30.64
CA LEU A 818 13.87 5.37 31.21
C LEU A 818 13.57 6.00 32.57
N SER A 819 12.62 6.93 32.56
CA SER A 819 12.11 7.58 33.75
C SER A 819 11.39 6.47 34.54
N PRO A 820 11.62 6.33 35.85
CA PRO A 820 10.83 5.42 36.67
C PRO A 820 9.36 5.87 36.78
N PHE A 821 9.00 7.00 36.17
CA PHE A 821 7.64 7.51 36.05
C PHE A 821 7.26 7.67 34.58
N GLU A 822 6.17 7.03 34.20
CA GLU A 822 5.50 7.20 32.92
C GLU A 822 4.39 8.25 33.08
N LEU A 823 4.37 9.26 32.19
CA LEU A 823 3.33 10.27 32.18
C LEU A 823 2.25 9.86 31.17
N LEU A 824 1.08 9.47 31.66
CA LEU A 824 -0.08 9.09 30.84
C LEU A 824 -1.02 10.32 30.67
N ASP A 825 -1.25 10.75 29.42
CA ASP A 825 -2.09 11.91 29.06
C ASP A 825 -3.50 11.45 28.64
N TRP A 826 -4.49 11.59 29.53
CA TRP A 826 -5.86 11.07 29.33
C TRP A 826 -6.87 12.11 28.82
N GLY A 827 -6.42 13.33 28.48
CA GLY A 827 -7.33 14.40 28.03
C GLY A 827 -8.34 14.88 29.08
N ILE A 828 -9.28 15.74 28.65
CA ILE A 828 -10.13 16.61 29.50
C ILE A 828 -11.34 15.93 30.18
N TYR A 829 -11.54 14.61 30.04
CA TYR A 829 -12.75 13.93 30.51
C TYR A 829 -12.55 12.51 31.09
N HIS A 830 -11.44 12.24 31.79
CA HIS A 830 -11.28 10.95 32.47
C HIS A 830 -11.33 11.10 34.00
N ILE A 831 -12.15 10.28 34.68
CA ILE A 831 -12.20 10.14 36.14
C ILE A 831 -11.75 8.71 36.45
N PRO A 832 -10.64 8.48 37.17
CA PRO A 832 -10.20 7.13 37.54
C PRO A 832 -11.02 6.59 38.72
N GLU A 833 -11.33 5.29 38.70
CA GLU A 833 -11.77 4.55 39.89
C GLU A 833 -10.55 3.92 40.58
N ASP A 834 -10.51 4.04 41.91
CA ASP A 834 -9.43 3.59 42.80
C ASP A 834 -9.34 2.05 42.88
N ASP A 835 -8.11 1.52 42.87
CA ASP A 835 -7.78 0.25 43.53
C ASP A 835 -6.38 0.33 44.17
N ASP A 836 -6.31 -0.17 45.41
CA ASP A 836 -5.32 0.14 46.46
C ASP A 836 -3.96 -0.62 46.41
N GLU A 837 -2.94 0.12 46.86
CA GLU A 837 -1.77 -0.19 47.71
C GLU A 837 -0.95 -1.49 47.56
N ASP A 838 0.35 -1.33 47.25
CA ASP A 838 1.43 -1.56 48.24
C ASP A 838 2.83 -1.09 47.77
N GLY A 839 3.54 -0.34 48.62
CA GLY A 839 4.98 -0.04 48.50
C GLY A 839 5.35 1.44 48.46
N TYR A 840 5.26 2.14 49.59
CA TYR A 840 5.58 3.57 49.69
C TYR A 840 7.10 3.86 49.55
N GLU A 841 7.49 4.35 48.37
CA GLU A 841 8.65 5.23 48.18
C GLU A 841 8.26 6.71 48.45
N PRO A 842 9.23 7.61 48.72
CA PRO A 842 8.92 8.92 49.32
C PRO A 842 8.05 9.80 48.41
N GLU A 843 7.01 10.41 48.99
CA GLU A 843 6.22 11.46 48.33
C GLU A 843 7.15 12.59 47.85
N VAL A 844 6.99 12.96 46.58
CA VAL A 844 7.75 14.02 45.91
C VAL A 844 6.86 15.26 45.78
N ALA A 845 7.32 16.38 46.33
CA ALA A 845 6.62 17.66 46.27
C ALA A 845 6.85 18.36 44.92
N LEU A 846 5.98 18.12 43.94
CA LEU A 846 6.03 18.78 42.63
C LEU A 846 5.45 20.20 42.68
N THR A 847 5.89 21.04 41.75
CA THR A 847 5.42 22.43 41.61
C THR A 847 4.79 22.62 40.23
N VAL A 848 3.53 23.03 40.17
CA VAL A 848 2.74 23.21 38.95
C VAL A 848 2.49 24.69 38.69
N ARG A 849 2.68 25.15 37.45
CA ARG A 849 2.55 26.55 37.02
C ARG A 849 1.69 26.71 35.76
N ILE A 850 0.79 27.72 35.74
CA ILE A 850 -0.08 28.03 34.58
C ILE A 850 -0.03 29.51 34.20
N ASP A 851 0.11 29.78 32.89
CA ASP A 851 0.18 31.11 32.27
C ASP A 851 -1.06 31.43 31.38
N HIS A 852 -1.71 32.58 31.57
CA HIS A 852 -2.96 33.03 30.91
C HIS A 852 -2.74 34.14 29.83
N PRO A 853 -3.54 34.23 28.73
CA PRO A 853 -3.26 35.09 27.55
C PRO A 853 -3.57 36.60 27.65
N TYR A 854 -4.30 37.10 28.66
CA TYR A 854 -4.66 38.54 28.72
C TYR A 854 -3.62 39.42 29.45
N ARG A 855 -3.08 40.38 28.69
CA ARG A 855 -2.10 41.45 29.00
C ARG A 855 -0.62 41.10 28.86
N ALA A 856 -0.18 41.06 27.61
CA ALA A 856 1.16 41.52 27.26
C ALA A 856 1.24 43.04 27.51
N SER A 857 1.74 43.45 28.68
CA SER A 857 2.38 44.75 28.82
C SER A 857 3.82 44.52 29.24
N ILE A 858 4.72 44.59 28.26
CA ILE A 858 6.17 44.87 28.39
C ILE A 858 6.78 44.32 29.70
N GLY A 859 6.99 43.00 29.81
CA GLY A 859 7.66 42.43 31.00
C GLY A 859 7.43 40.96 31.39
N GLY A 860 6.82 40.10 30.55
CA GLY A 860 6.59 38.68 30.87
C GLY A 860 5.20 38.37 31.44
N TYR A 861 4.79 37.09 31.34
CA TYR A 861 3.52 36.57 31.88
C TYR A 861 3.43 36.92 33.38
N SER A 862 2.37 37.61 33.81
CA SER A 862 2.20 37.94 35.23
C SER A 862 0.80 37.60 35.72
N HIS A 863 0.65 36.34 36.10
CA HIS A 863 0.07 35.84 37.34
C HIS A 863 0.21 34.33 37.23
N GLU A 864 1.37 33.83 37.64
CA GLU A 864 1.63 32.39 37.77
C GLU A 864 0.62 31.84 38.77
N TYR A 865 -0.30 31.00 38.30
CA TYR A 865 -0.95 30.09 39.21
C TYR A 865 0.05 29.00 39.52
N GLU A 866 0.78 29.17 40.62
CA GLU A 866 1.79 28.24 41.11
C GLU A 866 1.24 27.50 42.33
N SER A 867 1.17 26.18 42.26
CA SER A 867 0.74 25.32 43.37
C SER A 867 1.70 24.17 43.54
N SER A 868 1.98 23.81 44.79
CA SER A 868 2.78 22.63 45.11
C SER A 868 1.87 21.49 45.54
N ILE A 869 2.17 20.30 45.03
CA ILE A 869 1.38 19.08 45.19
C ILE A 869 2.32 17.94 45.58
N GLN A 870 1.94 17.15 46.59
CA GLN A 870 2.70 15.98 47.03
C GLN A 870 2.15 14.76 46.30
N LEU A 871 3.00 14.05 45.55
CA LEU A 871 2.60 12.86 44.80
C LEU A 871 3.62 11.74 45.01
N ASN A 872 3.15 10.50 44.98
CA ASN A 872 3.97 9.30 44.85
C ASN A 872 3.65 8.60 43.50
N HIS A 873 4.26 7.44 43.24
CA HIS A 873 4.09 6.68 41.99
C HIS A 873 2.66 6.19 41.72
N SER A 874 1.76 6.25 42.70
CA SER A 874 0.35 5.84 42.59
C SER A 874 -0.62 7.01 42.40
N ASN A 875 -0.15 8.27 42.38
CA ASN A 875 -1.02 9.43 42.24
C ASN A 875 -1.17 9.89 40.78
N CYS A 876 -2.42 10.03 40.33
CA CYS A 876 -2.77 10.67 39.05
C CYS A 876 -3.07 12.17 39.23
N LEU A 877 -2.61 13.02 38.30
CA LEU A 877 -2.85 14.47 38.33
C LEU A 877 -3.76 14.92 37.17
N THR A 878 -4.89 15.57 37.50
CA THR A 878 -5.86 16.09 36.52
C THR A 878 -6.12 17.59 36.72
N TRP A 879 -6.60 18.30 35.68
CA TRP A 879 -6.96 19.73 35.76
C TRP A 879 -8.20 20.09 34.93
N ASN A 880 -8.91 21.17 35.33
CA ASN A 880 -10.08 21.71 34.62
C ASN A 880 -10.06 23.25 34.63
N LEU A 881 -10.37 23.89 33.50
CA LEU A 881 -10.57 25.34 33.41
C LEU A 881 -12.05 25.63 33.67
N GLY A 882 -12.35 26.53 34.61
CA GLY A 882 -13.73 26.87 34.99
C GLY A 882 -14.58 27.54 33.88
N GLU A 883 -15.58 28.31 34.29
CA GLU A 883 -16.63 28.85 33.39
C GLU A 883 -16.10 29.56 32.13
N LYS A 884 -16.82 29.37 31.01
CA LYS A 884 -16.53 29.90 29.65
C LYS A 884 -16.33 31.43 29.59
N SER A 885 -16.91 32.17 30.54
CA SER A 885 -16.74 33.62 30.70
C SER A 885 -15.33 34.04 31.16
N SER A 886 -14.53 33.10 31.63
CA SER A 886 -13.15 33.29 32.07
C SER A 886 -12.13 33.07 30.95
N ASN A 887 -12.57 32.59 29.78
CA ASN A 887 -11.69 32.05 28.74
C ASN A 887 -11.60 33.01 27.54
N SER A 888 -10.42 33.57 27.37
CA SER A 888 -10.10 34.47 26.25
C SER A 888 -9.54 33.72 25.04
N THR A 889 -9.86 34.20 23.83
CA THR A 889 -9.13 33.85 22.59
C THR A 889 -7.65 34.22 22.76
N GLY A 890 -6.74 33.26 22.59
CA GLY A 890 -5.30 33.41 22.88
C GLY A 890 -4.58 32.08 23.15
N VAL A 891 -3.32 32.18 23.57
CA VAL A 891 -2.41 31.04 23.82
C VAL A 891 -2.10 30.92 25.32
N TYR A 892 -2.25 29.72 25.87
CA TYR A 892 -1.99 29.39 27.29
C TYR A 892 -0.79 28.43 27.40
N ARG A 893 -0.09 28.41 28.54
CA ARG A 893 1.06 27.52 28.79
C ARG A 893 1.04 26.94 30.21
N TYR A 894 1.37 25.66 30.35
CA TYR A 894 1.36 24.89 31.60
C TYR A 894 2.72 24.22 31.83
N ARG A 895 3.27 24.27 33.05
CA ARG A 895 4.62 23.76 33.39
C ARG A 895 4.64 23.04 34.75
N ILE A 896 5.31 21.87 34.86
CA ILE A 896 5.51 21.12 36.12
C ILE A 896 7.00 20.99 36.41
N TYR A 897 7.38 21.22 37.66
CA TYR A 897 8.76 21.15 38.14
C TYR A 897 8.90 20.15 39.29
N HIS A 898 10.00 19.40 39.28
CA HIS A 898 10.45 18.58 40.39
C HIS A 898 11.06 19.47 41.50
N PRO A 899 11.05 19.05 42.78
CA PRO A 899 11.57 19.89 43.89
C PRO A 899 13.08 20.21 43.81
N ASN A 900 13.84 19.52 42.95
CA ASN A 900 15.25 19.88 42.65
C ASN A 900 15.37 21.02 41.61
N GLY A 901 14.26 21.50 41.04
CA GLY A 901 14.20 22.57 40.05
C GLY A 901 14.08 22.11 38.59
N ASP A 902 14.10 20.81 38.34
CA ASP A 902 14.02 20.26 36.98
C ASP A 902 12.60 20.37 36.42
N LEU A 903 12.47 20.85 35.17
CA LEU A 903 11.20 20.91 34.47
C LEU A 903 10.82 19.50 34.01
N LEU A 904 9.75 18.95 34.58
CA LEU A 904 9.25 17.62 34.25
C LEU A 904 8.30 17.64 33.03
N ALA A 905 7.52 18.71 32.85
CA ALA A 905 6.56 18.83 31.75
C ALA A 905 6.25 20.29 31.37
N ASP A 906 6.04 20.58 30.08
CA ASP A 906 5.69 21.90 29.54
C ASP A 906 4.77 21.77 28.31
N LYS A 907 3.59 22.41 28.32
CA LYS A 907 2.54 22.26 27.29
C LYS A 907 1.83 23.59 26.97
N VAL A 908 1.37 23.77 25.72
CA VAL A 908 0.76 25.01 25.18
C VAL A 908 -0.56 24.73 24.43
N PHE A 909 -1.58 25.59 24.51
CA PHE A 909 -2.87 25.44 23.77
C PHE A 909 -3.54 26.77 23.32
N HIS A 910 -4.44 26.75 22.30
CA HIS A 910 -4.93 27.92 21.51
C HIS A 910 -6.47 28.10 21.37
N VAL A 911 -6.97 29.36 21.24
CA VAL A 911 -8.41 29.73 21.12
C VAL A 911 -8.60 30.98 20.16
N VAL A 912 -9.43 31.04 19.07
CA VAL A 912 -9.29 32.05 17.92
C VAL A 912 -10.53 32.31 16.88
N ASP A 913 -10.55 33.35 15.93
CA ASP A 913 -11.70 33.97 15.04
C ASP A 913 -11.45 34.83 13.64
N ASP A 914 -12.26 34.86 12.47
CA ASP A 914 -12.09 34.88 10.88
C ASP A 914 -11.33 35.93 9.90
N ASN A 915 -11.06 35.67 8.54
CA ASN A 915 -10.10 36.38 7.54
C ASN A 915 -10.61 37.00 6.13
N PRO A 916 -10.04 38.13 5.53
CA PRO A 916 -10.60 39.00 4.43
C PRO A 916 -10.26 38.85 2.90
N ARG A 917 -9.36 37.98 2.42
CA ARG A 917 -8.83 38.04 1.02
C ARG A 917 -9.80 37.69 -0.12
N GLN A 918 -10.84 36.92 0.17
CA GLN A 918 -11.83 36.49 -0.82
C GLN A 918 -12.91 37.55 -1.10
N MET A 919 -13.01 38.55 -0.21
CA MET A 919 -13.95 39.66 -0.31
C MET A 919 -13.66 40.61 -1.46
N ALA A 920 -12.38 40.91 -1.68
CA ALA A 920 -11.96 41.78 -2.78
C ALA A 920 -12.38 41.24 -4.16
N LEU A 921 -12.48 39.91 -4.33
CA LEU A 921 -12.90 39.28 -5.59
C LEU A 921 -14.40 39.42 -5.85
N LEU A 922 -15.22 39.35 -4.79
CA LEU A 922 -16.67 39.57 -4.87
C LEU A 922 -16.96 41.05 -5.16
N GLU A 923 -16.29 41.96 -4.47
CA GLU A 923 -16.41 43.41 -4.67
C GLU A 923 -15.96 43.83 -6.08
N GLU A 924 -14.84 43.30 -6.57
CA GLU A 924 -14.34 43.57 -7.93
C GLU A 924 -15.30 43.04 -9.02
N ALA A 925 -15.94 41.88 -8.79
CA ALA A 925 -16.96 41.34 -9.68
C ALA A 925 -18.20 42.25 -9.73
N GLN A 926 -18.72 42.68 -8.57
CA GLN A 926 -19.86 43.60 -8.50
C GLN A 926 -19.55 44.98 -9.12
N GLN A 927 -18.31 45.46 -9.05
CA GLN A 927 -17.92 46.79 -9.55
C GLN A 927 -17.66 46.86 -11.07
N LYS A 928 -17.33 45.75 -11.76
CA LYS A 928 -16.88 45.72 -13.18
C LYS A 928 -17.98 45.66 -14.26
N ALA A 929 -19.18 46.21 -14.03
CA ALA A 929 -20.37 46.10 -14.91
C ALA A 929 -20.06 46.27 -16.43
N PRO A 930 -20.47 45.26 -17.24
CA PRO A 930 -21.82 45.26 -17.80
C PRO A 930 -22.46 43.88 -17.65
N PHE A 931 -23.07 43.63 -16.49
CA PHE A 931 -23.97 42.49 -16.33
C PHE A 931 -25.40 42.95 -16.59
N GLU A 932 -26.17 42.16 -17.32
CA GLU A 932 -27.61 42.30 -17.32
C GLU A 932 -28.13 41.71 -16.01
N SER A 933 -28.73 42.57 -15.17
CA SER A 933 -29.35 42.15 -13.91
C SER A 933 -30.85 41.98 -14.11
N SER A 934 -31.39 40.87 -13.63
CA SER A 934 -32.83 40.62 -13.64
C SER A 934 -33.30 40.03 -12.32
N HIS A 935 -34.43 40.54 -11.83
CA HIS A 935 -35.13 39.96 -10.69
C HIS A 935 -35.97 38.78 -11.18
N ILE A 936 -35.69 37.58 -10.66
CA ILE A 936 -36.27 36.32 -11.15
C ILE A 936 -37.50 35.91 -10.32
N GLY A 937 -37.61 36.39 -9.07
CA GLY A 937 -38.73 36.13 -8.17
C GLY A 937 -38.25 35.90 -6.74
N SER A 938 -39.02 35.20 -5.91
CA SER A 938 -38.65 34.99 -4.49
C SER A 938 -38.76 33.52 -4.06
N ILE A 939 -37.87 33.12 -3.15
CA ILE A 939 -37.88 31.81 -2.48
C ILE A 939 -38.44 31.95 -1.06
N CYS A 940 -39.31 31.02 -0.66
CA CYS A 940 -39.86 30.94 0.69
C CYS A 940 -39.20 29.79 1.44
N LEU A 941 -38.70 30.09 2.64
CA LEU A 941 -37.97 29.13 3.47
C LEU A 941 -38.82 28.78 4.69
N ASN A 942 -39.61 27.71 4.58
CA ASN A 942 -40.37 27.22 5.72
C ASN A 942 -39.39 26.73 6.80
N GLN A 943 -39.60 27.17 8.04
CA GLN A 943 -38.78 26.86 9.23
C GLN A 943 -37.45 27.63 9.35
N GLY A 944 -37.18 28.59 8.45
CA GLY A 944 -36.05 29.49 8.59
C GLY A 944 -34.68 28.82 8.41
N LEU A 945 -34.58 27.72 7.67
CA LEU A 945 -33.31 27.09 7.31
C LEU A 945 -33.13 27.09 5.79
N LEU A 946 -31.89 27.28 5.34
CA LEU A 946 -31.53 27.34 3.93
C LEU A 946 -30.52 26.25 3.57
N ASP A 947 -30.85 25.49 2.54
CA ASP A 947 -30.01 24.44 2.00
C ASP A 947 -29.62 24.69 0.54
N PHE A 948 -28.47 24.14 0.17
CA PHE A 948 -27.94 24.11 -1.19
C PHE A 948 -27.61 22.66 -1.56
N VAL A 949 -28.13 22.14 -2.68
CA VAL A 949 -27.87 20.74 -3.07
C VAL A 949 -27.52 20.64 -4.56
N ASP A 950 -26.42 19.93 -4.86
CA ASP A 950 -26.05 19.60 -6.24
C ASP A 950 -26.99 18.53 -6.82
N ALA A 951 -27.46 18.75 -8.03
CA ALA A 951 -28.46 17.93 -8.70
C ALA A 951 -27.93 16.62 -9.35
N LYS A 952 -26.60 16.40 -9.41
CA LYS A 952 -26.00 15.15 -9.97
C LYS A 952 -25.57 14.11 -8.93
N THR A 953 -25.37 14.47 -7.67
CA THR A 953 -24.96 13.56 -6.60
C THR A 953 -26.15 13.16 -5.75
N LYS A 954 -26.11 12.00 -5.09
CA LYS A 954 -27.03 11.68 -3.97
C LYS A 954 -26.95 12.84 -2.95
N PRO A 955 -28.04 13.24 -2.28
CA PRO A 955 -28.15 14.51 -1.58
C PRO A 955 -27.15 14.60 -0.42
N TYR A 956 -26.05 15.32 -0.65
CA TYR A 956 -25.07 15.71 0.36
C TYR A 956 -24.92 17.23 0.30
N GLY A 957 -26.02 17.95 0.52
CA GLY A 957 -26.09 19.40 0.39
C GLY A 957 -25.13 20.16 1.32
N MET A 958 -24.88 21.43 1.00
CA MET A 958 -24.45 22.38 2.03
C MET A 958 -25.68 22.80 2.82
N ILE A 959 -25.68 22.47 4.11
CA ILE A 959 -26.71 22.88 5.06
C ILE A 959 -26.15 24.06 5.85
N PHE A 960 -26.87 25.19 5.86
CA PHE A 960 -26.49 26.35 6.66
C PHE A 960 -27.35 26.46 7.91
N GLY A 961 -26.71 26.28 9.06
CA GLY A 961 -27.35 26.34 10.38
C GLY A 961 -27.70 27.75 10.87
N CYS A 962 -28.08 28.68 9.99
CA CYS A 962 -28.51 30.02 10.37
C CYS A 962 -30.04 30.12 10.31
N LYS A 963 -30.70 30.50 11.41
CA LYS A 963 -32.14 30.80 11.42
C LYS A 963 -32.42 32.08 10.63
N LEU A 964 -33.04 31.92 9.46
CA LEU A 964 -33.48 33.01 8.59
C LEU A 964 -34.91 33.47 8.93
N PRO A 965 -35.26 34.72 8.63
CA PRO A 965 -36.64 35.20 8.75
C PRO A 965 -37.60 34.37 7.88
N GLU A 966 -38.80 34.07 8.38
CA GLU A 966 -39.88 33.37 7.63
C GLU A 966 -40.54 34.25 6.53
N LYS A 967 -39.76 35.10 5.85
CA LYS A 967 -40.24 35.99 4.78
C LYS A 967 -39.72 35.51 3.42
N PRO A 968 -40.49 35.71 2.33
CA PRO A 968 -39.99 35.44 0.98
C PRO A 968 -38.74 36.26 0.67
N MET A 969 -37.69 35.61 0.16
CA MET A 969 -36.39 36.23 -0.13
C MET A 969 -36.24 36.41 -1.64
N PRO A 970 -36.05 37.64 -2.15
CA PRO A 970 -35.90 37.87 -3.58
C PRO A 970 -34.57 37.30 -4.11
N VAL A 971 -34.64 36.77 -5.32
CA VAL A 971 -33.53 36.15 -6.06
C VAL A 971 -33.25 36.98 -7.31
N HIS A 972 -32.00 37.40 -7.43
CA HIS A 972 -31.49 38.17 -8.55
C HIS A 972 -30.42 37.37 -9.27
N CYS A 973 -30.37 37.49 -10.60
CA CYS A 973 -29.28 36.95 -11.38
C CYS A 973 -28.61 38.04 -12.20
N HIS A 974 -27.30 37.88 -12.36
CA HIS A 974 -26.43 38.78 -13.11
C HIS A 974 -25.69 37.94 -14.17
N THR A 975 -25.98 38.23 -15.43
CA THR A 975 -25.43 37.48 -16.57
C THR A 975 -24.54 38.35 -17.45
N LYS A 976 -23.49 37.75 -18.03
CA LYS A 976 -22.62 38.34 -19.07
C LYS A 976 -22.59 37.44 -20.28
N ASP A 977 -22.84 37.98 -21.47
CA ASP A 977 -22.87 37.20 -22.72
C ASP A 977 -23.79 35.96 -22.64
N ASN A 978 -24.97 36.11 -22.01
CA ASN A 978 -25.93 35.03 -21.70
C ASN A 978 -25.39 33.91 -20.80
N GLN A 979 -24.31 34.14 -20.05
CA GLN A 979 -23.77 33.20 -19.06
C GLN A 979 -23.92 33.75 -17.65
N LEU A 980 -24.26 32.88 -16.68
CA LEU A 980 -24.36 33.28 -15.28
C LEU A 980 -22.99 33.60 -14.70
N GLU A 981 -22.87 34.80 -14.14
CA GLU A 981 -21.66 35.24 -13.44
C GLU A 981 -21.92 35.33 -11.94
N ILE A 982 -23.09 35.87 -11.52
CA ILE A 982 -23.49 35.95 -10.11
C ILE A 982 -24.99 35.64 -9.93
N ALA A 983 -25.33 34.83 -8.94
CA ALA A 983 -26.70 34.68 -8.43
C ALA A 983 -26.76 35.15 -6.97
N GLU A 984 -27.68 36.06 -6.65
CA GLU A 984 -27.83 36.66 -5.33
C GLU A 984 -29.21 36.38 -4.72
N ILE A 985 -29.22 36.09 -3.43
CA ILE A 985 -30.41 35.93 -2.60
C ILE A 985 -30.35 37.01 -1.52
N HIS A 986 -31.33 37.91 -1.52
CA HIS A 986 -31.37 39.01 -0.56
C HIS A 986 -32.24 38.58 0.63
N VAL A 987 -31.60 38.38 1.77
CA VAL A 987 -32.25 37.96 3.01
C VAL A 987 -32.93 39.17 3.66
N THR A 988 -32.30 40.34 3.58
CA THR A 988 -32.90 41.63 3.95
C THR A 988 -32.50 42.71 2.95
N PRO A 989 -33.17 43.89 2.93
CA PRO A 989 -32.84 44.99 2.02
C PRO A 989 -31.53 45.72 2.36
N ALA A 990 -30.87 45.39 3.47
CA ALA A 990 -29.65 46.05 3.90
C ALA A 990 -28.46 45.60 3.04
N GLU A 991 -27.53 46.51 2.78
CA GLU A 991 -26.25 46.13 2.19
C GLU A 991 -25.35 45.49 3.26
N PRO A 992 -24.65 44.39 2.94
CA PRO A 992 -23.76 43.76 3.88
C PRO A 992 -22.57 44.69 4.17
N THR A 993 -22.29 44.91 5.44
CA THR A 993 -21.11 45.65 5.90
C THR A 993 -19.90 44.75 6.07
N GLN A 994 -20.14 43.46 6.20
CA GLN A 994 -19.12 42.42 6.24
C GLN A 994 -19.60 41.28 5.37
N CYS A 995 -18.75 40.68 4.54
CA CYS A 995 -19.06 39.35 4.05
C CYS A 995 -17.99 38.36 4.43
N PHE A 996 -18.44 37.14 4.61
CA PHE A 996 -17.65 36.01 5.03
C PHE A 996 -17.72 34.96 3.94
N TYR A 997 -16.60 34.28 3.78
CA TYR A 997 -16.63 33.01 3.09
C TYR A 997 -17.32 31.98 4.00
N ALA A 998 -17.97 30.99 3.42
CA ALA A 998 -18.51 29.88 4.20
C ALA A 998 -17.35 29.14 4.92
N SER A 999 -17.18 29.29 6.24
CA SER A 999 -16.10 28.67 7.00
C SER A 999 -16.54 27.37 7.71
N ASN A 1000 -15.99 26.21 7.31
CA ASN A 1000 -15.66 25.10 8.22
C ASN A 1000 -14.64 24.13 7.53
N PRO A 1001 -13.79 23.39 8.29
CA PRO A 1001 -12.60 22.71 7.78
C PRO A 1001 -12.86 21.37 7.04
N THR A 1002 -14.12 21.00 6.80
CA THR A 1002 -14.45 19.90 5.90
C THR A 1002 -14.95 20.45 4.58
N TYR A 1003 -14.32 19.99 3.51
CA TYR A 1003 -14.57 20.30 2.10
C TYR A 1003 -13.81 21.49 1.49
N ALA A 1004 -12.47 21.37 1.47
CA ALA A 1004 -11.68 21.74 0.27
C ALA A 1004 -12.19 21.05 -1.04
N PHE A 1005 -13.18 20.17 -0.93
CA PHE A 1005 -13.77 19.39 -2.01
C PHE A 1005 -14.80 20.13 -2.87
N MET A 1006 -15.40 21.22 -2.37
CA MET A 1006 -16.37 21.99 -3.17
C MET A 1006 -15.74 22.69 -4.36
N GLU A 1007 -14.52 23.22 -4.20
CA GLU A 1007 -13.79 23.67 -5.38
C GLU A 1007 -13.47 22.47 -6.28
N GLN A 1008 -13.12 21.27 -5.73
CA GLN A 1008 -12.62 20.13 -6.52
C GLN A 1008 -13.62 19.47 -7.46
N ARG A 1009 -14.93 19.54 -7.19
CA ARG A 1009 -15.92 18.94 -8.08
C ARG A 1009 -17.24 19.73 -8.11
N VAL A 1010 -17.24 20.94 -8.66
CA VAL A 1010 -18.44 21.36 -9.42
C VAL A 1010 -18.38 20.69 -10.79
N LYS A 1011 -18.66 19.38 -10.83
CA LYS A 1011 -18.80 18.57 -12.06
C LYS A 1011 -20.28 18.36 -12.42
N SER A 1012 -21.16 19.18 -11.87
CA SER A 1012 -22.54 19.30 -12.30
C SER A 1012 -22.78 20.66 -12.94
N ARG A 1013 -23.85 20.72 -13.72
CA ARG A 1013 -24.25 21.94 -14.41
C ARG A 1013 -25.35 22.70 -13.66
N VAL A 1014 -25.89 22.19 -12.54
CA VAL A 1014 -27.05 22.81 -11.83
C VAL A 1014 -26.98 22.60 -10.31
N LEU A 1015 -27.19 23.69 -9.54
CA LEU A 1015 -27.31 23.75 -8.09
C LEU A 1015 -28.75 24.13 -7.69
N LEU A 1016 -29.33 23.48 -6.67
CA LEU A 1016 -30.65 23.78 -6.13
C LEU A 1016 -30.53 24.49 -4.77
N VAL A 1017 -31.34 25.51 -4.53
CA VAL A 1017 -31.30 26.34 -3.32
C VAL A 1017 -32.71 26.57 -2.79
N GLY A 1018 -32.96 26.25 -1.51
CA GLY A 1018 -34.31 26.30 -0.91
C GLY A 1018 -34.35 25.62 0.46
N SER A 1019 -35.54 25.38 1.02
CA SER A 1019 -35.66 24.61 2.27
C SER A 1019 -35.40 23.13 2.02
N THR A 1020 -34.85 22.43 3.01
CA THR A 1020 -34.52 20.99 2.96
C THR A 1020 -35.67 20.18 2.36
N ASN A 1021 -36.86 20.30 2.94
CA ASN A 1021 -38.05 19.53 2.53
C ASN A 1021 -38.44 19.79 1.08
N THR A 1022 -38.42 21.06 0.64
CA THR A 1022 -38.75 21.40 -0.75
C THR A 1022 -37.68 21.03 -1.76
N ILE A 1023 -36.39 21.02 -1.36
CA ILE A 1023 -35.33 20.51 -2.23
C ILE A 1023 -35.49 19.00 -2.41
N THR A 1024 -35.74 18.25 -1.33
CA THR A 1024 -36.00 16.80 -1.40
C THR A 1024 -37.20 16.50 -2.32
N GLU A 1025 -38.31 17.24 -2.18
CA GLU A 1025 -39.46 17.13 -3.07
C GLU A 1025 -39.10 17.45 -4.53
N THR A 1026 -38.34 18.53 -4.78
CA THR A 1026 -37.90 18.94 -6.12
C THR A 1026 -36.97 17.91 -6.76
N GLN A 1027 -36.08 17.30 -5.98
CA GLN A 1027 -35.17 16.25 -6.45
C GLN A 1027 -35.89 14.97 -6.86
N SER A 1028 -36.98 14.62 -6.19
CA SER A 1028 -37.82 13.48 -6.57
C SER A 1028 -38.46 13.66 -7.96
N LYS A 1029 -38.68 14.91 -8.40
CA LYS A 1029 -39.29 15.28 -9.69
C LYS A 1029 -38.25 15.81 -10.68
N LYS A 1030 -37.26 14.97 -11.02
CA LYS A 1030 -36.07 15.34 -11.84
C LYS A 1030 -36.37 16.07 -13.16
N SER A 1031 -37.49 15.79 -13.82
CA SER A 1031 -37.88 16.42 -15.09
C SER A 1031 -38.29 17.89 -14.95
N LEU A 1032 -38.74 18.34 -13.77
CA LEU A 1032 -39.17 19.73 -13.54
C LEU A 1032 -37.98 20.70 -13.60
N TRP A 1033 -36.86 20.37 -12.93
CA TRP A 1033 -35.73 21.28 -12.83
C TRP A 1033 -34.67 21.12 -13.92
N LYS A 1034 -34.49 19.91 -14.47
CA LYS A 1034 -33.57 19.69 -15.58
C LYS A 1034 -33.99 20.42 -16.87
N ASN A 1035 -35.29 20.63 -17.06
CA ASN A 1035 -35.83 21.29 -18.24
C ASN A 1035 -36.01 22.80 -18.07
N ALA A 1036 -36.18 23.27 -16.82
CA ALA A 1036 -36.42 24.68 -16.50
C ALA A 1036 -35.13 25.53 -16.50
N VAL A 1037 -33.98 24.95 -16.17
CA VAL A 1037 -32.70 25.66 -16.09
C VAL A 1037 -31.76 25.22 -17.21
N LYS A 1038 -31.34 26.18 -18.04
CA LYS A 1038 -30.47 25.97 -19.22
C LYS A 1038 -29.47 27.11 -19.33
N GLN A 1039 -28.46 26.98 -20.18
CA GLN A 1039 -27.48 28.05 -20.42
C GLN A 1039 -28.14 29.40 -20.78
N SER A 1040 -29.23 29.39 -21.54
CA SER A 1040 -30.01 30.59 -21.93
C SER A 1040 -30.98 31.12 -20.85
N SER A 1041 -31.26 30.34 -19.81
CA SER A 1041 -32.08 30.72 -18.65
C SER A 1041 -31.44 30.08 -17.42
N PRO A 1042 -30.34 30.67 -16.94
CA PRO A 1042 -29.43 29.98 -16.04
C PRO A 1042 -29.90 30.00 -14.59
N VAL A 1043 -30.96 30.73 -14.27
CA VAL A 1043 -31.63 30.65 -12.97
C VAL A 1043 -33.13 30.52 -13.21
N ALA A 1044 -33.76 29.54 -12.58
CA ALA A 1044 -35.22 29.41 -12.59
C ALA A 1044 -35.74 29.08 -11.19
N LEU A 1045 -36.91 29.61 -10.85
CA LEU A 1045 -37.65 29.23 -9.65
C LEU A 1045 -38.58 28.08 -9.96
N ILE A 1046 -38.54 27.08 -9.08
CA ILE A 1046 -39.24 25.81 -9.28
C ILE A 1046 -40.12 25.57 -8.08
N GLN A 1047 -41.39 25.36 -8.36
CA GLN A 1047 -42.38 25.06 -7.34
C GLN A 1047 -42.78 23.59 -7.49
N PRO A 1048 -42.25 22.67 -6.66
CA PRO A 1048 -42.52 21.24 -6.78
C PRO A 1048 -43.98 20.89 -6.48
N ASP A 1049 -44.70 21.75 -5.77
CA ASP A 1049 -46.13 21.66 -5.46
C ASP A 1049 -46.80 23.03 -5.69
N GLU A 1050 -47.54 23.18 -6.80
CA GLU A 1050 -48.20 24.43 -7.20
C GLU A 1050 -49.22 24.95 -6.15
N THR A 1051 -49.66 24.09 -5.22
CA THR A 1051 -50.61 24.47 -4.16
C THR A 1051 -49.93 25.06 -2.92
N LYS A 1052 -48.61 24.90 -2.77
CA LYS A 1052 -47.81 25.41 -1.64
C LYS A 1052 -46.85 26.50 -2.11
N ALA A 1053 -46.80 27.63 -1.43
CA ALA A 1053 -46.00 28.80 -1.84
C ALA A 1053 -44.46 28.67 -1.61
N ASN A 1054 -43.90 27.46 -1.67
CA ASN A 1054 -42.46 27.22 -1.45
C ASN A 1054 -41.73 26.90 -2.74
N ASN A 1055 -40.75 27.74 -3.06
CA ASN A 1055 -39.97 27.66 -4.28
C ASN A 1055 -38.53 27.22 -3.99
N VAL A 1056 -37.95 26.50 -4.96
CA VAL A 1056 -36.52 26.17 -5.02
C VAL A 1056 -35.91 26.94 -6.19
N ALA A 1057 -34.84 27.69 -5.93
CA ALA A 1057 -34.04 28.31 -6.97
C ALA A 1057 -33.06 27.30 -7.54
N ALA A 1058 -33.17 27.02 -8.83
CA ALA A 1058 -32.23 26.17 -9.57
C ALA A 1058 -31.28 27.07 -10.38
N ILE A 1059 -29.97 26.83 -10.28
CA ILE A 1059 -28.89 27.72 -10.74
C ILE A 1059 -27.91 26.93 -11.62
N TYR A 1060 -27.69 27.35 -12.86
CA TYR A 1060 -26.81 26.71 -13.84
C TYR A 1060 -25.36 27.14 -13.68
N LEU A 1061 -24.44 26.17 -13.51
CA LEU A 1061 -23.02 26.39 -13.26
C LEU A 1061 -22.19 25.88 -14.45
N ASP A 1062 -21.90 26.74 -15.43
CA ASP A 1062 -21.26 26.35 -16.70
C ASP A 1062 -19.72 26.47 -16.70
N LYS A 1063 -19.13 27.17 -15.73
CA LYS A 1063 -17.68 27.40 -15.63
C LYS A 1063 -17.16 26.82 -14.29
N CYS A 1064 -16.18 25.92 -14.34
CA CYS A 1064 -15.59 25.30 -13.16
C CYS A 1064 -15.04 26.36 -12.18
N GLY A 1065 -15.53 26.36 -10.93
CA GLY A 1065 -14.99 27.17 -9.83
C GLY A 1065 -15.99 28.11 -9.14
N ALA A 1066 -17.22 27.66 -8.84
CA ALA A 1066 -18.21 28.47 -8.13
C ALA A 1066 -17.90 28.60 -6.62
N LYS A 1067 -18.14 29.77 -6.03
CA LYS A 1067 -17.98 30.07 -4.59
C LYS A 1067 -19.25 30.68 -4.00
N VAL A 1068 -19.50 30.41 -2.71
CA VAL A 1068 -20.65 30.94 -1.95
C VAL A 1068 -20.17 31.90 -0.86
N PHE A 1069 -20.84 33.03 -0.73
CA PHE A 1069 -20.53 34.11 0.21
C PHE A 1069 -21.74 34.50 1.05
N TYR A 1070 -21.51 34.87 2.31
CA TYR A 1070 -22.50 35.35 3.27
C TYR A 1070 -22.24 36.79 3.67
N GLY A 1071 -23.20 37.67 3.43
CA GLY A 1071 -23.14 39.07 3.82
C GLY A 1071 -23.93 39.33 5.10
N PHE A 1072 -23.30 39.96 6.08
CA PHE A 1072 -23.88 40.36 7.35
C PHE A 1072 -23.90 41.88 7.49
N ASP A 1073 -24.93 42.40 8.15
CA ASP A 1073 -25.05 43.83 8.47
C ASP A 1073 -24.22 44.23 9.71
N GLU A 1074 -24.22 45.51 10.10
CA GLU A 1074 -23.41 46.04 11.22
C GLU A 1074 -23.79 45.44 12.60
N LYS A 1075 -24.86 44.66 12.66
CA LYS A 1075 -25.36 43.99 13.86
C LYS A 1075 -25.22 42.47 13.74
N ASP A 1076 -24.39 42.00 12.82
CA ASP A 1076 -24.11 40.60 12.54
C ASP A 1076 -25.36 39.79 12.14
N ASN A 1077 -26.36 40.42 11.51
CA ASN A 1077 -27.49 39.69 10.92
C ASN A 1077 -27.20 39.32 9.47
N LEU A 1078 -27.47 38.07 9.11
CA LEU A 1078 -27.35 37.60 7.73
C LEU A 1078 -28.34 38.36 6.84
N CYS A 1079 -27.83 39.15 5.89
CA CYS A 1079 -28.61 40.01 5.01
C CYS A 1079 -28.50 39.64 3.52
N ARG A 1080 -27.42 38.96 3.10
CA ARG A 1080 -27.23 38.58 1.69
C ARG A 1080 -26.50 37.26 1.53
N ILE A 1081 -26.83 36.51 0.47
CA ILE A 1081 -26.08 35.33 0.05
C ILE A 1081 -25.79 35.43 -1.44
N ALA A 1082 -24.54 35.19 -1.84
CA ALA A 1082 -24.12 35.30 -3.24
C ALA A 1082 -23.36 34.04 -3.70
N VAL A 1083 -23.66 33.59 -4.92
CA VAL A 1083 -22.93 32.52 -5.62
C VAL A 1083 -22.25 33.10 -6.85
N THR A 1084 -20.94 32.94 -6.97
CA THR A 1084 -20.12 33.56 -8.04
C THR A 1084 -19.21 32.55 -8.74
N ASN A 1085 -19.02 32.69 -10.06
CA ASN A 1085 -18.11 31.85 -10.86
C ASN A 1085 -16.69 32.43 -10.93
N VAL A 1086 -15.65 31.63 -10.65
CA VAL A 1086 -14.24 32.07 -10.66
C VAL A 1086 -13.40 31.15 -11.57
N LYS A 1087 -12.61 31.72 -12.51
CA LYS A 1087 -11.74 30.93 -13.41
C LYS A 1087 -10.44 30.48 -12.71
N TYR A 1088 -10.08 29.18 -12.80
CA TYR A 1088 -8.77 28.65 -12.38
C TYR A 1088 -8.10 27.77 -13.44
N GLY A 1089 -6.87 28.11 -13.85
CA GLY A 1089 -6.02 27.37 -14.80
C GLY A 1089 -4.76 26.78 -14.14
N LEU A 1090 -4.48 25.51 -14.44
CA LEU A 1090 -3.31 24.64 -14.17
C LEU A 1090 -2.65 24.57 -12.76
N ALA A 1091 -2.72 25.58 -11.91
CA ALA A 1091 -2.14 25.55 -10.55
C ALA A 1091 -2.84 24.54 -9.61
N ARG A 1092 -4.06 24.11 -9.97
CA ARG A 1092 -5.00 23.42 -9.08
C ARG A 1092 -4.64 21.97 -8.77
N ARG A 1093 -4.23 21.16 -9.75
CA ARG A 1093 -3.91 19.72 -9.52
C ARG A 1093 -2.60 19.51 -8.76
N PHE A 1094 -1.66 20.45 -8.87
CA PHE A 1094 -0.42 20.46 -8.12
C PHE A 1094 -0.67 20.91 -6.66
N PHE A 1095 -1.52 21.93 -6.47
CA PHE A 1095 -1.90 22.42 -5.14
C PHE A 1095 -2.72 21.40 -4.33
N ILE A 1096 -3.60 20.62 -4.97
CA ILE A 1096 -4.47 19.63 -4.28
C ILE A 1096 -3.71 18.45 -3.67
N ARG A 1097 -2.67 17.92 -4.34
CA ARG A 1097 -1.87 16.80 -3.80
C ARG A 1097 -0.92 17.25 -2.70
N VAL A 1098 -0.38 18.47 -2.82
CA VAL A 1098 0.44 19.11 -1.78
C VAL A 1098 -0.43 19.49 -0.58
N MET A 1099 -1.64 20.03 -0.79
CA MET A 1099 -2.56 20.41 0.29
C MET A 1099 -3.27 19.22 0.96
N ASN A 1100 -3.47 18.07 0.30
CA ASN A 1100 -4.01 16.88 0.98
C ASN A 1100 -2.98 16.22 1.92
N ARG A 1101 -1.68 16.30 1.61
CA ARG A 1101 -0.61 15.89 2.55
C ARG A 1101 -0.43 16.91 3.68
N ILE A 1102 -0.53 18.21 3.39
CA ILE A 1102 -0.48 19.27 4.41
C ILE A 1102 -1.74 19.27 5.30
N ALA A 1103 -2.92 18.97 4.77
CA ALA A 1103 -4.18 18.93 5.55
C ALA A 1103 -4.29 17.69 6.45
N LYS A 1104 -3.71 16.54 6.07
CA LYS A 1104 -3.56 15.40 6.98
C LYS A 1104 -2.58 15.69 8.12
N LYS A 1105 -1.55 16.52 7.87
CA LYS A 1105 -0.61 17.03 8.89
C LYS A 1105 -1.27 18.08 9.81
N ILE A 1106 -2.10 18.98 9.28
CA ILE A 1106 -2.82 20.02 10.06
C ILE A 1106 -3.99 19.46 10.88
N MET A 1107 -4.60 18.34 10.48
CA MET A 1107 -5.73 17.74 11.23
C MET A 1107 -5.29 16.78 12.34
N LYS A 1108 -4.07 16.24 12.31
CA LYS A 1108 -3.48 15.52 13.46
C LYS A 1108 -3.06 16.48 14.59
N ASP A 1109 -2.80 17.75 14.25
CA ASP A 1109 -2.51 18.87 15.19
C ASP A 1109 -3.76 19.73 15.54
N GLY A 1110 -4.96 19.17 15.45
CA GLY A 1110 -6.20 19.91 15.14
C GLY A 1110 -6.66 21.03 16.09
N GLY A 1111 -6.92 22.21 15.50
CA GLY A 1111 -7.85 23.25 16.01
C GLY A 1111 -7.17 24.34 16.83
N LYS A 1112 -7.11 25.61 16.41
CA LYS A 1112 -8.22 26.45 15.99
C LYS A 1112 -7.59 27.68 15.30
N PHE A 1113 -8.38 28.37 14.49
CA PHE A 1113 -7.96 29.34 13.47
C PHE A 1113 -8.06 30.79 13.98
N MET A 1114 -7.04 31.64 13.74
CA MET A 1114 -7.14 33.03 13.22
C MET A 1114 -7.09 34.30 14.15
N PRO A 1115 -6.88 35.54 13.63
CA PRO A 1115 -6.43 35.98 12.32
C PRO A 1115 -5.20 36.95 12.36
N HIS A 1116 -4.17 36.66 11.59
CA HIS A 1116 -3.57 37.61 10.65
C HIS A 1116 -3.22 36.86 9.36
#